data_AF-A0A0G3GZ58-F1
#
_entry.id   AF-A0A0G3GZ58-F1
#
_cell.length_a   1.000
_cell.length_b   1.000
_cell.length_c   1.000
_cell.angle_alpha   90.00
_cell.angle_beta   90.00
_cell.angle_gamma   90.00
#
_symmetry.space_group_name_H-M   'P 1'
#
loop_
_entity.id
_entity.type
_entity.pdbx_description
1 polymer ?
#
loop_
_entity_poly.entity_id
_entity_poly.type
_entity_poly.pdbx_seq_one_letter_code
_entity_poly.pdbx_strand_id
1 'polypeptide(L)'
;MNRSTQQHPLIALSFDNAHYAAPVVRLVPKPQVAAEQAALKHFGFTPTSQHMVGVTHTRAGGFAAWDTAATPQEAIRIAKLVADVAWARTTARVHPRAVLDRFYTVRAQLESQTPHLLPAFFEEGARVLVGLGREDLAKQFFGCARDIEDIHALPIDPARRAAVFREFAAYGVAGAGVLRKEATVVSRRMAPKNAYEYFLGVVLGQAERGVPAYAGAMADVRRLGTQAGLSQAQVDEDFCAAYVSSAAFVRSPGSLIHEIVRVLPARKDPELGCVLRDVVPRRAAVGDYILGLQKTGVWDELVRDSSAWCGWLEMVFAHARRYREFLQSPCMELVDAITAHPELVAGVSFDVTHVGIHAVYREALVAAGAVYEGTPRGAAREETLGNRTVFGDGVVPAPPVLGDAAMDVLHQFFVGPQAFYCDRVALAHRLAEVLAAPQAGGVVVDQVGLYVPLGVGCEKYILTRLASPLLDPDVAEELCVFFSWCVDVGLAGRWCMEKLEDFSPSLARGQAMWVNSCLVLRDREGYVRLTEKGLAEPPEDSGWASLFLPAETFRRGLADILTWHSSRKTDEKPRLGWENVALDEVAQALAMDTAFPPILWRVLFAGVYTEVGSFYSWPEHQRKALKLSNRALGQAEDIHHGCLGSELALVMGAGWHDDYLRTGPQVHQITTMWRELFGTPWIHLDDATFTDIAADVAHTGAAFFSSQPDYQAVEPRYQHTLFDAYLRLWDQVAPGSVPACNLAERIEAFRSYQVADSHIALGSTLDPSRFKASEPAEHSPRAVAEGYLDEVVGYLRTGTPLVGDAHDPKHSAPECVAEAAHTLGISPDAARYFLQLLALAHPGDANIKRWNGWKPAQLNAASQELVAAKLVVQAERKGSGRKVFVPGGWLNKSETGVGLEVWKKPHYLLWDSPAHCPIIPSCPPLVPYPELFRHVWQRYVLGDRPGYGH
;
A
#
# COMPACT_ATOMS: atom_id res chain seq x y z
N MET A 1 17.23 31.11 17.42
CA MET A 1 18.43 31.77 18.03
C MET A 1 19.24 30.72 18.80
N ASN A 2 20.54 30.98 19.01
CA ASN A 2 21.53 30.20 19.75
C ASN A 2 21.98 28.81 19.22
N ARG A 3 22.95 28.86 18.29
CA ARG A 3 23.80 27.75 17.85
C ARG A 3 24.77 27.34 18.98
N SER A 4 24.34 26.52 19.95
CA SER A 4 25.28 25.80 20.81
C SER A 4 25.74 24.51 20.11
N THR A 5 26.63 24.68 19.15
CA THR A 5 27.50 23.59 18.68
C THR A 5 28.81 23.80 19.40
N GLN A 6 29.40 22.76 20.00
CA GLN A 6 30.79 22.86 20.49
C GLN A 6 31.68 23.20 19.29
N GLN A 7 31.97 24.51 19.14
CA GLN A 7 32.88 25.05 18.17
C GLN A 7 34.28 24.94 18.78
N HIS A 8 35.19 24.36 18.02
CA HIS A 8 36.59 24.25 18.43
C HIS A 8 37.44 25.20 17.58
N PRO A 9 38.53 25.75 18.14
CA PRO A 9 39.48 26.55 17.37
C PRO A 9 39.98 25.79 16.14
N LEU A 10 39.93 26.42 14.98
CA LEU A 10 40.53 25.94 13.74
C LEU A 10 41.97 26.44 13.67
N ILE A 11 42.92 25.52 13.58
CA ILE A 11 44.35 25.78 13.60
C ILE A 11 44.91 25.59 12.19
N ALA A 12 45.55 26.61 11.63
CA ALA A 12 46.41 26.48 10.47
C ALA A 12 47.77 25.93 10.92
N LEU A 13 48.09 24.71 10.51
CA LEU A 13 49.37 24.03 10.72
C LEU A 13 50.21 24.16 9.45
N SER A 14 51.39 24.74 9.55
CA SER A 14 52.36 24.81 8.44
C SER A 14 53.37 23.68 8.56
N PHE A 15 53.74 23.08 7.42
CA PHE A 15 54.69 21.99 7.33
C PHE A 15 55.70 22.21 6.22
N ASP A 16 56.97 21.89 6.49
CA ASP A 16 58.03 21.83 5.48
C ASP A 16 58.29 20.39 5.04
N ASN A 17 58.62 20.21 3.77
CA ASN A 17 58.99 18.90 3.20
C ASN A 17 60.00 19.11 2.07
N ALA A 18 61.02 18.24 2.00
CA ALA A 18 62.12 18.35 1.04
C ALA A 18 61.68 18.34 -0.44
N HIS A 19 60.48 17.85 -0.75
CA HIS A 19 59.94 17.77 -2.10
C HIS A 19 59.13 19.00 -2.53
N TYR A 20 58.81 19.93 -1.60
CA TYR A 20 58.00 21.11 -1.89
C TYR A 20 58.79 22.38 -1.59
N ALA A 21 58.88 23.28 -2.57
CA ALA A 21 59.59 24.55 -2.42
C ALA A 21 58.88 25.56 -1.49
N ALA A 22 57.59 25.35 -1.20
CA ALA A 22 56.78 26.20 -0.34
C ALA A 22 56.17 25.39 0.82
N PRO A 23 55.98 26.00 2.00
CA PRO A 23 55.37 25.34 3.15
C PRO A 23 53.91 24.95 2.85
N VAL A 24 53.55 23.73 3.21
CA VAL A 24 52.19 23.21 3.06
C VAL A 24 51.38 23.57 4.31
N VAL A 25 50.26 24.26 4.14
CA VAL A 25 49.38 24.67 5.24
C VAL A 25 48.13 23.81 5.26
N ARG A 26 47.79 23.24 6.43
CA ARG A 26 46.52 22.52 6.67
C ARG A 26 45.71 23.16 7.78
N LEU A 27 44.40 23.24 7.56
CA LEU A 27 43.44 23.69 8.55
C LEU A 27 42.91 22.48 9.33
N VAL A 28 43.12 22.46 10.64
CA VAL A 28 42.85 21.31 11.52
C VAL A 28 42.14 21.78 12.79
N PRO A 29 41.04 21.13 13.22
CA PRO A 29 40.43 21.41 14.51
C PRO A 29 41.42 21.16 15.66
N LYS A 30 41.49 22.05 16.66
CA LYS A 30 42.42 21.94 17.80
C LYS A 30 42.54 20.54 18.43
N PRO A 31 41.44 19.77 18.64
CA PRO A 31 41.53 18.42 19.19
C PRO A 31 42.31 17.40 18.32
N GLN A 32 42.44 17.65 17.02
CA GLN A 32 43.04 16.73 16.05
C GLN A 32 44.48 17.10 15.66
N VAL A 33 45.01 18.22 16.17
CA VAL A 33 46.35 18.73 15.82
C VAL A 33 47.45 17.72 16.08
N ALA A 34 47.45 17.07 17.24
CA ALA A 34 48.50 16.11 17.62
C ALA A 34 48.51 14.87 16.69
N ALA A 35 47.33 14.33 16.36
CA ALA A 35 47.21 13.21 15.43
C ALA A 35 47.68 13.60 14.03
N GLU A 36 47.27 14.77 13.54
CA GLU A 36 47.65 15.24 12.20
C GLU A 36 49.16 15.47 12.07
N GLN A 37 49.80 16.03 13.10
CA GLN A 37 51.25 16.20 13.12
C GLN A 37 51.98 14.84 13.13
N ALA A 38 51.46 13.85 13.84
CA ALA A 38 52.03 12.51 13.86
C ALA A 38 51.92 11.83 12.49
N ALA A 39 50.75 11.89 11.85
CA ALA A 39 50.51 11.34 10.52
C ALA A 39 51.43 11.95 9.46
N LEU A 40 51.50 13.28 9.39
CA LEU A 40 52.31 13.96 8.37
C LEU A 40 53.80 13.80 8.58
N LYS A 41 54.25 13.62 9.83
CA LYS A 41 55.64 13.27 10.13
C LYS A 41 56.04 11.93 9.52
N HIS A 42 55.12 10.96 9.45
CA HIS A 42 55.36 9.68 8.76
C HIS A 42 55.64 9.85 7.26
N PHE A 43 55.07 10.89 6.64
CA PHE A 43 55.25 11.21 5.22
C PHE A 43 56.39 12.23 4.96
N GLY A 44 57.28 12.44 5.94
CA GLY A 44 58.45 13.32 5.80
C GLY A 44 58.15 14.81 5.89
N PHE A 45 56.96 15.20 6.39
CA PHE A 45 56.63 16.58 6.68
C PHE A 45 57.02 16.95 8.11
N THR A 46 57.67 18.11 8.29
CA THR A 46 58.06 18.62 9.61
C THR A 46 57.19 19.83 9.96
N PRO A 47 56.43 19.81 11.07
CA PRO A 47 55.59 20.95 11.44
C PRO A 47 56.45 22.16 11.84
N THR A 48 56.13 23.33 11.29
CA THR A 48 56.90 24.57 11.49
C THR A 48 56.15 25.58 12.37
N SER A 49 54.88 25.83 12.12
CA SER A 49 54.08 26.81 12.88
C SER A 49 52.61 26.42 13.03
N GLN A 50 51.96 26.97 14.06
CA GLN A 50 50.52 26.79 14.32
C GLN A 50 49.87 28.13 14.62
N HIS A 51 48.81 28.49 13.89
CA HIS A 51 48.05 29.72 14.13
C HIS A 51 46.55 29.44 14.17
N MET A 52 45.84 30.00 15.16
CA MET A 52 44.39 29.96 15.16
C MET A 52 43.86 30.90 14.07
N VAL A 53 43.05 30.36 13.15
CA VAL A 53 42.52 31.12 12.00
C VAL A 53 40.99 31.18 11.98
N GLY A 54 40.32 30.52 12.93
CA GLY A 54 38.86 30.56 13.03
C GLY A 54 38.32 29.52 14.01
N VAL A 55 37.06 29.14 13.80
CA VAL A 55 36.35 28.10 14.56
C VAL A 55 35.70 27.10 13.62
N THR A 56 35.62 25.83 14.03
CA THR A 56 35.04 24.72 13.24
C THR A 56 34.29 23.74 14.14
N HIS A 57 33.39 22.93 13.57
CA HIS A 57 32.78 21.80 14.27
C HIS A 57 33.73 20.60 14.32
N THR A 58 33.72 19.83 15.41
CA THR A 58 34.51 18.58 15.51
C THR A 58 33.85 17.48 14.66
N ARG A 59 34.66 16.89 13.78
CA ARG A 59 34.34 15.76 12.92
C ARG A 59 34.59 14.44 13.66
N ALA A 60 33.69 13.46 13.54
CA ALA A 60 33.99 12.09 13.97
C ALA A 60 35.17 11.58 13.14
N GLY A 61 36.28 11.21 13.79
CA GLY A 61 37.56 10.91 13.12
C GLY A 61 37.40 10.01 11.90
N GLY A 62 37.49 10.61 10.70
CA GLY A 62 37.39 9.92 9.41
C GLY A 62 38.67 9.12 9.16
N PHE A 63 39.51 9.57 8.23
CA PHE A 63 40.83 8.97 7.99
C PHE A 63 41.75 8.94 9.21
N ALA A 64 41.54 9.83 10.18
CA ALA A 64 42.28 9.85 11.45
C ALA A 64 42.06 8.59 12.31
N ALA A 65 41.05 7.76 12.01
CA ALA A 65 40.86 6.46 12.65
C ALA A 65 41.79 5.36 12.11
N TRP A 66 42.53 5.62 11.02
CA TRP A 66 43.46 4.65 10.41
C TRP A 66 44.87 4.68 11.01
N ASP A 67 45.11 5.55 11.99
CA ASP A 67 46.44 6.04 12.35
C ASP A 67 47.19 5.20 13.39
N THR A 68 46.58 4.19 14.02
CA THR A 68 47.16 3.62 15.25
C THR A 68 48.01 2.36 15.12
N ALA A 69 48.12 1.69 13.95
CA ALA A 69 49.12 0.61 13.70
C ALA A 69 49.06 0.01 12.27
N ALA A 70 49.08 0.79 11.20
CA ALA A 70 49.05 0.22 9.84
C ALA A 70 50.41 -0.37 9.43
N THR A 71 50.43 -1.62 8.96
CA THR A 71 51.61 -2.20 8.29
C THR A 71 51.94 -1.41 6.99
N PRO A 72 53.17 -1.47 6.45
CA PRO A 72 53.50 -0.77 5.20
C PRO A 72 52.58 -1.12 4.02
N GLN A 73 52.08 -2.36 3.95
CA GLN A 73 51.10 -2.78 2.94
C GLN A 73 49.72 -2.15 3.16
N GLU A 74 49.27 -2.00 4.40
CA GLU A 74 48.02 -1.32 4.71
C GLU A 74 48.09 0.18 4.45
N ALA A 75 49.25 0.82 4.72
CA ALA A 75 49.47 2.22 4.40
C ALA A 75 49.30 2.52 2.90
N ILE A 76 49.78 1.62 2.03
CA ILE A 76 49.57 1.72 0.57
C ILE A 76 48.08 1.59 0.21
N ARG A 77 47.37 0.65 0.83
CA ARG A 77 45.92 0.47 0.61
C ARG A 77 45.13 1.70 1.05
N ILE A 78 45.44 2.24 2.23
CA ILE A 78 44.88 3.47 2.77
C ILE A 78 45.07 4.63 1.78
N ALA A 79 46.28 4.82 1.25
CA ALA A 79 46.56 5.88 0.28
C ALA A 79 45.67 5.76 -0.98
N LYS A 80 45.43 4.53 -1.46
CA LYS A 80 44.52 4.29 -2.59
C LYS A 80 43.06 4.65 -2.25
N LEU A 81 42.58 4.28 -1.06
CA LEU A 81 41.23 4.64 -0.59
C LEU A 81 41.06 6.15 -0.44
N VAL A 82 42.07 6.87 0.06
CA VAL A 82 42.05 8.34 0.10
C VAL A 82 41.93 8.93 -1.29
N ALA A 83 42.66 8.39 -2.27
CA ALA A 83 42.56 8.83 -3.66
C ALA A 83 41.16 8.58 -4.25
N ASP A 84 40.53 7.44 -3.95
CA ASP A 84 39.16 7.14 -4.39
C ASP A 84 38.13 8.12 -3.79
N VAL A 85 38.27 8.50 -2.52
CA VAL A 85 37.41 9.54 -1.90
C VAL A 85 37.69 10.93 -2.50
N ALA A 86 38.94 11.28 -2.76
CA ALA A 86 39.29 12.55 -3.39
C ALA A 86 38.71 12.66 -4.81
N TRP A 87 38.80 11.58 -5.58
CA TRP A 87 38.16 11.46 -6.88
C TRP A 87 36.64 11.62 -6.77
N ALA A 88 36.00 10.99 -5.77
CA ALA A 88 34.56 11.13 -5.55
C ALA A 88 34.14 12.58 -5.29
N ARG A 89 34.92 13.38 -4.56
CA ARG A 89 34.62 14.80 -4.33
C ARG A 89 34.50 15.61 -5.61
N THR A 90 35.35 15.31 -6.59
CA THR A 90 35.35 16.01 -7.89
C THR A 90 34.28 15.46 -8.83
N THR A 91 33.98 14.16 -8.75
CA THR A 91 33.16 13.45 -9.74
C THR A 91 31.69 13.37 -9.34
N ALA A 92 31.37 13.29 -8.04
CA ALA A 92 30.01 13.02 -7.55
C ALA A 92 28.97 14.07 -7.98
N ARG A 93 29.39 15.31 -8.27
CA ARG A 93 28.50 16.37 -8.78
C ARG A 93 27.98 16.07 -10.18
N VAL A 94 28.80 15.46 -11.03
CA VAL A 94 28.49 15.22 -12.46
C VAL A 94 28.08 13.76 -12.68
N HIS A 95 28.75 12.81 -12.04
CA HIS A 95 28.53 11.37 -12.21
C HIS A 95 28.41 10.64 -10.86
N PRO A 96 27.34 10.90 -10.08
CA PRO A 96 27.13 10.28 -8.77
C PRO A 96 27.01 8.75 -8.82
N ARG A 97 26.50 8.19 -9.93
CA ARG A 97 26.36 6.73 -10.10
C ARG A 97 27.70 6.04 -10.31
N ALA A 98 28.61 6.63 -11.08
CA ALA A 98 29.98 6.13 -11.22
C ALA A 98 30.71 6.09 -9.87
N VAL A 99 30.40 7.03 -8.96
CA VAL A 99 30.94 7.03 -7.60
C VAL A 99 30.44 5.84 -6.80
N LEU A 100 29.14 5.51 -6.88
CA LEU A 100 28.58 4.30 -6.27
C LEU A 100 29.28 3.04 -6.78
N ASP A 101 29.34 2.86 -8.09
CA ASP A 101 29.90 1.66 -8.73
C ASP A 101 31.36 1.44 -8.31
N ARG A 102 32.15 2.51 -8.26
CA ARG A 102 33.55 2.44 -7.83
C ARG A 102 33.67 2.07 -6.36
N PHE A 103 32.85 2.64 -5.48
CA PHE A 103 32.87 2.31 -4.05
C PHE A 103 32.49 0.85 -3.79
N TYR A 104 31.48 0.33 -4.48
CA TYR A 104 31.10 -1.09 -4.38
C TYR A 104 32.12 -2.03 -5.01
N THR A 105 32.82 -1.60 -6.08
CA THR A 105 33.95 -2.35 -6.64
C THR A 105 35.10 -2.44 -5.63
N VAL A 106 35.44 -1.33 -4.96
CA VAL A 106 36.46 -1.30 -3.91
C VAL A 106 36.07 -2.21 -2.74
N ARG A 107 34.79 -2.21 -2.35
CA ARG A 107 34.26 -3.15 -1.35
C ARG A 107 34.53 -4.60 -1.75
N ALA A 108 34.11 -5.00 -2.95
CA ALA A 108 34.26 -6.38 -3.42
C ALA A 108 35.73 -6.85 -3.39
N GLN A 109 36.68 -5.94 -3.67
CA GLN A 109 38.12 -6.25 -3.65
C GLN A 109 38.71 -6.40 -2.25
N LEU A 110 38.25 -5.58 -1.29
CA LEU A 110 38.91 -5.45 0.02
C LEU A 110 38.16 -6.12 1.17
N GLU A 111 36.90 -6.52 0.98
CA GLU A 111 36.06 -7.05 2.05
C GLU A 111 36.62 -8.34 2.69
N SER A 112 37.26 -9.21 1.90
CA SER A 112 37.90 -10.43 2.42
C SER A 112 39.30 -10.22 3.02
N GLN A 113 39.95 -9.10 2.72
CA GLN A 113 41.36 -8.87 3.08
C GLN A 113 41.51 -7.87 4.22
N THR A 114 40.81 -6.73 4.15
CA THR A 114 40.91 -5.62 5.10
C THR A 114 39.53 -4.99 5.35
N PRO A 115 38.55 -5.74 5.89
CA PRO A 115 37.20 -5.23 6.12
C PRO A 115 37.16 -4.05 7.09
N HIS A 116 38.12 -3.94 8.01
CA HIS A 116 38.20 -2.87 9.00
C HIS A 116 38.40 -1.45 8.40
N LEU A 117 38.91 -1.34 7.17
CA LEU A 117 39.10 -0.06 6.48
C LEU A 117 37.82 0.46 5.80
N LEU A 118 36.91 -0.45 5.44
CA LEU A 118 35.75 -0.14 4.61
C LEU A 118 34.68 0.74 5.30
N PRO A 119 34.37 0.59 6.60
CA PRO A 119 33.38 1.44 7.25
C PRO A 119 33.75 2.93 7.17
N ALA A 120 34.99 3.27 7.50
CA ALA A 120 35.48 4.66 7.40
C ALA A 120 35.50 5.15 5.95
N PHE A 121 35.86 4.29 4.98
CA PHE A 121 35.83 4.64 3.56
C PHE A 121 34.42 4.98 3.07
N PHE A 122 33.42 4.14 3.37
CA PHE A 122 32.03 4.39 3.02
C PHE A 122 31.43 5.61 3.76
N GLU A 123 31.79 5.83 5.03
CA GLU A 123 31.43 7.05 5.75
C GLU A 123 31.97 8.30 5.04
N GLU A 124 33.21 8.28 4.58
CA GLU A 124 33.78 9.40 3.82
C GLU A 124 33.04 9.63 2.49
N GLY A 125 32.70 8.56 1.76
CA GLY A 125 31.84 8.67 0.58
C GLY A 125 30.48 9.28 0.90
N ALA A 126 29.88 8.88 2.03
CA ALA A 126 28.57 9.38 2.45
C ALA A 126 28.64 10.88 2.77
N ARG A 127 29.75 11.35 3.39
CA ARG A 127 30.00 12.78 3.61
C ARG A 127 30.09 13.57 2.31
N VAL A 128 30.75 13.02 1.28
CA VAL A 128 30.81 13.66 -0.04
C VAL A 128 29.42 13.84 -0.62
N LEU A 129 28.57 12.82 -0.55
CA LEU A 129 27.21 12.85 -1.08
C LEU A 129 26.29 13.78 -0.30
N VAL A 130 26.39 13.80 1.03
CA VAL A 130 25.70 14.78 1.89
C VAL A 130 26.08 16.21 1.51
N GLY A 131 27.37 16.49 1.28
CA GLY A 131 27.83 17.82 0.85
C GLY A 131 27.26 18.30 -0.49
N LEU A 132 26.67 17.39 -1.28
CA LEU A 132 26.02 17.68 -2.55
C LEU A 132 24.49 17.66 -2.47
N GLY A 133 23.90 17.49 -1.29
CA GLY A 133 22.45 17.34 -1.12
C GLY A 133 21.91 16.04 -1.73
N ARG A 134 22.69 14.95 -1.65
CA ARG A 134 22.35 13.61 -2.16
C ARG A 134 22.20 12.62 -1.01
N GLU A 135 21.31 12.93 -0.08
CA GLU A 135 21.03 12.12 1.12
C GLU A 135 20.48 10.73 0.77
N ASP A 136 19.78 10.61 -0.35
CA ASP A 136 19.28 9.36 -0.95
C ASP A 136 20.41 8.35 -1.17
N LEU A 137 21.52 8.80 -1.75
CA LEU A 137 22.68 7.95 -2.03
C LEU A 137 23.56 7.78 -0.78
N ALA A 138 23.70 8.82 0.03
CA ALA A 138 24.47 8.76 1.27
C ALA A 138 23.93 7.68 2.23
N LYS A 139 22.60 7.45 2.25
CA LYS A 139 21.94 6.36 3.00
C LYS A 139 22.50 5.00 2.65
N GLN A 140 22.77 4.75 1.37
CA GLN A 140 23.30 3.46 0.90
C GLN A 140 24.72 3.23 1.41
N PHE A 141 25.58 4.24 1.31
CA PHE A 141 26.95 4.16 1.82
C PHE A 141 26.98 4.02 3.35
N PHE A 142 26.17 4.79 4.07
CA PHE A 142 26.08 4.67 5.52
C PHE A 142 25.56 3.28 5.94
N GLY A 143 24.51 2.77 5.30
CA GLY A 143 24.00 1.42 5.55
C GLY A 143 25.06 0.34 5.26
N CYS A 144 25.77 0.47 4.14
CA CYS A 144 26.86 -0.43 3.75
C CYS A 144 27.99 -0.47 4.81
N ALA A 145 28.38 0.68 5.36
CA ALA A 145 29.38 0.74 6.42
C ALA A 145 28.93 -0.07 7.66
N ARG A 146 27.65 0.04 8.05
CA ARG A 146 27.08 -0.70 9.18
C ARG A 146 26.94 -2.20 8.89
N ASP A 147 26.56 -2.56 7.67
CA ASP A 147 26.47 -3.96 7.25
C ASP A 147 27.83 -4.66 7.32
N ILE A 148 28.91 -4.00 6.89
CA ILE A 148 30.27 -4.55 6.95
C ILE A 148 30.69 -4.77 8.42
N GLU A 149 30.43 -3.81 9.30
CA GLU A 149 30.72 -3.96 10.74
C GLU A 149 29.98 -5.14 11.39
N ASP A 150 28.75 -5.39 10.95
CA ASP A 150 27.93 -6.49 11.45
C ASP A 150 28.37 -7.84 10.87
N ILE A 151 28.54 -7.93 9.55
CA ILE A 151 28.95 -9.15 8.83
C ILE A 151 30.31 -9.66 9.32
N HIS A 152 31.26 -8.74 9.51
CA HIS A 152 32.63 -9.09 9.92
C HIS A 152 32.88 -8.93 11.42
N ALA A 153 31.82 -8.69 12.21
CA ALA A 153 31.90 -8.52 13.67
C ALA A 153 33.00 -7.54 14.14
N LEU A 154 33.18 -6.43 13.42
CA LEU A 154 34.27 -5.49 13.66
C LEU A 154 34.16 -4.82 15.06
N PRO A 155 35.29 -4.50 15.73
CA PRO A 155 35.29 -3.76 16.98
C PRO A 155 34.62 -2.39 16.83
N ILE A 156 33.75 -2.05 17.78
CA ILE A 156 33.02 -0.78 17.81
C ILE A 156 33.55 0.05 18.97
N ASP A 157 34.08 1.24 18.67
CA ASP A 157 34.29 2.29 19.66
C ASP A 157 32.95 3.04 19.89
N PRO A 158 32.36 2.96 21.09
CA PRO A 158 31.10 3.63 21.40
C PRO A 158 31.14 5.15 21.18
N ALA A 159 32.27 5.81 21.48
CA ALA A 159 32.40 7.27 21.35
C ALA A 159 32.41 7.69 19.88
N ARG A 160 33.22 7.01 19.05
CA ARG A 160 33.23 7.23 17.59
C ARG A 160 31.89 6.91 16.96
N ARG A 161 31.27 5.77 17.32
CA ARG A 161 29.97 5.37 16.77
C ARG A 161 28.90 6.41 17.09
N ALA A 162 28.88 6.94 18.32
CA ALA A 162 27.94 7.98 18.73
C ALA A 162 28.14 9.28 17.94
N ALA A 163 29.38 9.65 17.67
CA ALA A 163 29.70 10.84 16.88
C ALA A 163 29.27 10.67 15.41
N VAL A 164 29.55 9.50 14.82
CA VAL A 164 29.17 9.16 13.44
C VAL A 164 27.65 9.09 13.28
N PHE A 165 26.94 8.39 14.16
CA PHE A 165 25.48 8.33 14.10
C PHE A 165 24.88 9.71 14.26
N ARG A 166 25.33 10.54 15.23
CA ARG A 166 24.86 11.93 15.37
C ARG A 166 25.12 12.78 14.13
N GLU A 167 26.26 12.60 13.47
CA GLU A 167 26.58 13.28 12.21
C GLU A 167 25.61 12.90 11.09
N PHE A 168 25.41 11.61 10.80
CA PHE A 168 24.57 11.20 9.67
C PHE A 168 23.07 11.28 9.97
N ALA A 169 22.69 11.12 11.24
CA ALA A 169 21.38 11.44 11.77
C ALA A 169 20.94 12.86 11.42
N ALA A 170 21.84 13.84 11.59
CA ALA A 170 21.59 15.25 11.31
C ALA A 170 21.09 15.52 9.88
N TYR A 171 21.56 14.70 8.93
CA TYR A 171 21.23 14.82 7.51
C TYR A 171 20.13 13.85 7.08
N GLY A 172 19.47 13.16 8.02
CA GLY A 172 18.48 12.13 7.71
C GLY A 172 19.04 10.90 6.99
N VAL A 173 20.36 10.70 7.01
CA VAL A 173 21.06 9.59 6.35
C VAL A 173 20.96 8.31 7.18
N ALA A 174 20.93 8.42 8.51
CA ALA A 174 20.59 7.30 9.39
C ALA A 174 19.06 7.07 9.38
N GLY A 175 18.57 6.37 8.36
CA GLY A 175 17.14 6.08 8.18
C GLY A 175 16.58 5.02 9.16
N ALA A 176 15.26 4.85 9.15
CA ALA A 176 14.52 3.99 10.08
C ALA A 176 15.06 2.55 10.18
N GLY A 177 15.37 1.91 9.04
CA GLY A 177 15.92 0.55 9.01
C GLY A 177 17.28 0.44 9.69
N VAL A 178 18.16 1.42 9.48
CA VAL A 178 19.49 1.46 10.08
C VAL A 178 19.39 1.72 11.59
N LEU A 179 18.51 2.63 12.03
CA LEU A 179 18.29 2.91 13.45
C LEU A 179 17.68 1.71 14.19
N ARG A 180 16.72 1.00 13.59
CA ARG A 180 16.13 -0.21 14.19
C ARG A 180 17.16 -1.33 14.33
N LYS A 181 18.01 -1.50 13.31
CA LYS A 181 19.15 -2.42 13.37
C LYS A 181 20.13 -1.99 14.47
N GLU A 182 20.45 -0.70 14.55
CA GLU A 182 21.32 -0.13 15.56
C GLU A 182 20.81 -0.41 16.98
N ALA A 183 19.52 -0.20 17.26
CA ALA A 183 18.89 -0.51 18.53
C ALA A 183 19.03 -1.99 18.94
N THR A 184 19.18 -2.89 17.96
CA THR A 184 19.41 -4.33 18.20
C THR A 184 20.91 -4.64 18.38
N VAL A 185 21.78 -3.93 17.67
CA VAL A 185 23.24 -4.10 17.77
C VAL A 185 23.74 -3.61 19.12
N VAL A 186 23.34 -2.41 19.56
CA VAL A 186 23.82 -1.83 20.83
C VAL A 186 23.32 -2.61 22.04
N SER A 187 22.12 -3.21 21.99
CA SER A 187 21.63 -4.08 23.08
C SER A 187 22.47 -5.36 23.26
N ARG A 188 23.22 -5.77 22.23
CA ARG A 188 24.09 -6.97 22.28
C ARG A 188 25.54 -6.63 22.62
N ARG A 189 25.99 -5.43 22.25
CA ARG A 189 27.41 -5.05 22.27
C ARG A 189 27.78 -4.01 23.34
N MET A 190 26.80 -3.38 23.99
CA MET A 190 27.02 -2.38 25.04
C MET A 190 26.35 -2.81 26.35
N ALA A 191 26.85 -2.31 27.48
CA ALA A 191 26.15 -2.46 28.76
C ALA A 191 24.75 -1.82 28.67
N PRO A 192 23.70 -2.40 29.30
CA PRO A 192 22.32 -1.98 29.06
C PRO A 192 22.06 -0.49 29.27
N LYS A 193 22.60 0.10 30.35
CA LYS A 193 22.48 1.54 30.63
C LYS A 193 23.13 2.41 29.53
N ASN A 194 24.34 2.04 29.10
CA ASN A 194 25.04 2.76 28.03
C ASN A 194 24.32 2.62 26.69
N ALA A 195 23.71 1.46 26.41
CA ALA A 195 22.94 1.22 25.18
C ALA A 195 21.69 2.13 25.12
N TYR A 196 20.96 2.25 26.23
CA TYR A 196 19.82 3.15 26.36
C TYR A 196 20.22 4.62 26.16
N GLU A 197 21.18 5.12 26.97
CA GLU A 197 21.63 6.52 26.90
C GLU A 197 22.17 6.88 25.52
N TYR A 198 22.93 5.97 24.90
CA TYR A 198 23.44 6.13 23.55
C TYR A 198 22.31 6.26 22.52
N PHE A 199 21.37 5.32 22.51
CA PHE A 199 20.35 5.26 21.47
C PHE A 199 19.35 6.40 21.60
N LEU A 200 18.94 6.72 22.83
CA LEU A 200 18.12 7.89 23.13
C LEU A 200 18.81 9.17 22.64
N GLY A 201 20.10 9.34 22.92
CA GLY A 201 20.87 10.49 22.45
C GLY A 201 20.98 10.59 20.92
N VAL A 202 21.02 9.47 20.20
CA VAL A 202 20.98 9.46 18.72
C VAL A 202 19.63 9.91 18.20
N VAL A 203 18.52 9.38 18.74
CA VAL A 203 17.16 9.72 18.31
C VAL A 203 16.83 11.18 18.64
N LEU A 204 17.12 11.64 19.86
CA LEU A 204 16.90 13.04 20.23
C LEU A 204 17.80 14.00 19.45
N GLY A 205 19.05 13.61 19.18
CA GLY A 205 19.96 14.40 18.34
C GLY A 205 19.51 14.55 16.87
N GLN A 206 18.70 13.62 16.35
CA GLN A 206 17.97 13.80 15.08
C GLN A 206 16.92 14.88 15.21
N ALA A 207 16.11 14.76 16.27
CA ALA A 207 14.98 15.63 16.54
C ALA A 207 15.41 17.10 16.71
N GLU A 208 16.49 17.36 17.46
CA GLU A 208 17.10 18.69 17.65
C GLU A 208 17.48 19.38 16.33
N ARG A 209 17.79 18.59 15.28
CA ARG A 209 18.13 19.11 13.95
C ARG A 209 16.95 19.12 12.99
N GLY A 210 15.76 18.86 13.50
CA GLY A 210 14.51 18.84 12.75
C GLY A 210 14.25 17.51 12.02
N VAL A 211 15.11 16.50 12.11
CA VAL A 211 14.87 15.20 11.47
C VAL A 211 13.90 14.38 12.35
N PRO A 212 12.71 13.98 11.86
CA PRO A 212 11.77 13.21 12.66
C PRO A 212 12.28 11.83 13.02
N ALA A 213 11.99 11.39 14.25
CA ALA A 213 12.18 10.00 14.64
C ALA A 213 11.25 9.09 13.81
N TYR A 214 11.70 7.86 13.61
CA TYR A 214 10.92 6.86 12.88
C TYR A 214 9.77 6.33 13.74
N ALA A 215 8.74 5.78 13.08
CA ALA A 215 7.49 5.35 13.72
C ALA A 215 7.66 4.38 14.90
N GLY A 216 8.72 3.56 14.91
CA GLY A 216 9.01 2.58 15.97
C GLY A 216 10.06 3.01 16.98
N ALA A 217 10.51 4.28 16.97
CA ALA A 217 11.60 4.75 17.81
C ALA A 217 11.29 4.59 19.30
N MET A 218 10.07 4.96 19.72
CA MET A 218 9.65 4.90 21.11
C MET A 218 9.62 3.46 21.65
N ALA A 219 9.13 2.51 20.84
CA ALA A 219 9.18 1.09 21.20
C ALA A 219 10.62 0.56 21.38
N ASP A 220 11.55 0.97 20.52
CA ASP A 220 12.96 0.59 20.65
C ASP A 220 13.64 1.24 21.87
N VAL A 221 13.35 2.52 22.14
CA VAL A 221 13.84 3.24 23.33
C VAL A 221 13.30 2.59 24.60
N ARG A 222 12.00 2.25 24.67
CA ARG A 222 11.40 1.50 25.79
C ARG A 222 12.08 0.17 26.03
N ARG A 223 12.27 -0.63 24.96
CA ARG A 223 12.94 -1.93 25.04
C ARG A 223 14.34 -1.80 25.66
N LEU A 224 15.12 -0.80 25.23
CA LEU A 224 16.46 -0.53 25.77
C LEU A 224 16.41 -0.01 27.21
N GLY A 225 15.48 0.88 27.54
CA GLY A 225 15.31 1.42 28.89
C GLY A 225 14.92 0.35 29.91
N THR A 226 14.01 -0.55 29.56
CA THR A 226 13.66 -1.70 30.40
C THR A 226 14.86 -2.61 30.64
N GLN A 227 15.70 -2.84 29.63
CA GLN A 227 16.96 -3.58 29.79
C GLN A 227 17.95 -2.87 30.72
N ALA A 228 17.92 -1.53 30.75
CA ALA A 228 18.71 -0.69 31.65
C ALA A 228 18.15 -0.61 33.08
N GLY A 229 17.01 -1.26 33.37
CA GLY A 229 16.37 -1.24 34.69
C GLY A 229 15.49 -0.02 34.96
N LEU A 230 15.16 0.78 33.93
CA LEU A 230 14.21 1.88 34.02
C LEU A 230 12.77 1.36 33.88
N SER A 231 11.81 2.04 34.52
CA SER A 231 10.40 1.75 34.26
C SER A 231 9.98 2.36 32.92
N GLN A 232 8.99 1.76 32.26
CA GLN A 232 8.48 2.29 31.00
C GLN A 232 7.97 3.74 31.14
N ALA A 233 7.36 4.08 32.28
CA ALA A 233 6.89 5.44 32.55
C ALA A 233 8.03 6.46 32.61
N GLN A 234 9.17 6.10 33.23
CA GLN A 234 10.36 6.96 33.26
C GLN A 234 10.91 7.20 31.84
N VAL A 235 10.99 6.13 31.04
CA VAL A 235 11.47 6.22 29.65
C VAL A 235 10.55 7.09 28.79
N ASP A 236 9.23 6.94 28.97
CA ASP A 236 8.23 7.71 28.26
C ASP A 236 8.29 9.20 28.63
N GLU A 237 8.48 9.50 29.92
CA GLU A 237 8.65 10.87 30.43
C GLU A 237 9.94 11.51 29.85
N ASP A 238 11.07 10.81 29.93
CA ASP A 238 12.36 11.28 29.40
C ASP A 238 12.28 11.55 27.89
N PHE A 239 11.69 10.63 27.13
CA PHE A 239 11.56 10.76 25.68
C PHE A 239 10.62 11.91 25.30
N CYS A 240 9.45 12.01 25.93
CA CYS A 240 8.47 13.05 25.62
C CYS A 240 8.99 14.44 25.98
N ALA A 241 9.59 14.60 27.17
CA ALA A 241 10.14 15.87 27.63
C ALA A 241 11.19 16.44 26.66
N ALA A 242 12.00 15.58 26.03
CA ALA A 242 13.03 16.01 25.11
C ALA A 242 12.58 16.08 23.63
N TYR A 243 11.72 15.15 23.18
CA TYR A 243 11.36 15.04 21.76
C TYR A 243 10.31 16.05 21.33
N VAL A 244 9.31 16.32 22.18
CA VAL A 244 8.15 17.11 21.73
C VAL A 244 8.48 18.59 21.55
N SER A 245 9.41 19.12 22.34
CA SER A 245 9.95 20.48 22.18
C SER A 245 10.86 20.64 20.95
N SER A 246 11.12 19.57 20.20
CA SER A 246 11.95 19.63 19.00
C SER A 246 11.19 20.09 17.76
N ALA A 247 11.89 20.79 16.85
CA ALA A 247 11.34 21.18 15.54
C ALA A 247 10.95 19.98 14.65
N ALA A 248 11.35 18.77 15.03
CA ALA A 248 11.02 17.55 14.30
C ALA A 248 9.61 17.02 14.62
N PHE A 249 9.08 17.32 15.80
CA PHE A 249 7.80 16.78 16.28
C PHE A 249 6.66 16.99 15.27
N VAL A 250 6.50 18.21 14.75
CA VAL A 250 5.48 18.61 13.76
C VAL A 250 5.46 17.75 12.48
N ARG A 251 6.62 17.18 12.11
CA ARG A 251 6.82 16.39 10.88
C ARG A 251 6.86 14.88 11.15
N SER A 252 6.56 14.46 12.38
CA SER A 252 6.62 13.06 12.79
C SER A 252 5.55 12.21 12.10
N PRO A 253 5.78 10.88 11.98
CA PRO A 253 4.73 9.94 11.58
C PRO A 253 3.53 10.00 12.54
N GLY A 254 2.30 9.85 12.02
CA GLY A 254 1.08 9.92 12.82
C GLY A 254 1.04 8.90 13.96
N SER A 255 1.52 7.67 13.71
CA SER A 255 1.61 6.62 14.73
C SER A 255 2.51 6.99 15.91
N LEU A 256 3.61 7.71 15.66
CA LEU A 256 4.51 8.18 16.73
C LEU A 256 3.86 9.32 17.52
N ILE A 257 3.16 10.23 16.83
CA ILE A 257 2.42 11.32 17.49
C ILE A 257 1.34 10.74 18.43
N HIS A 258 0.56 9.78 17.93
CA HIS A 258 -0.45 9.06 18.72
C HIS A 258 0.15 8.44 19.99
N GLU A 259 1.27 7.73 19.86
CA GLU A 259 1.95 7.07 20.97
C GLU A 259 2.45 8.08 22.03
N ILE A 260 3.07 9.18 21.57
CA ILE A 260 3.56 10.27 22.44
C ILE A 260 2.42 10.93 23.20
N VAL A 261 1.35 11.35 22.52
CA VAL A 261 0.21 12.05 23.13
C VAL A 261 -0.41 11.18 24.22
N ARG A 262 -0.56 9.88 23.97
CA ARG A 262 -1.17 8.95 24.93
C ARG A 262 -0.39 8.86 26.24
N VAL A 263 0.94 8.88 26.19
CA VAL A 263 1.78 8.76 27.39
C VAL A 263 2.25 10.08 27.97
N LEU A 264 2.01 11.19 27.27
CA LEU A 264 2.33 12.52 27.76
C LEU A 264 1.74 12.69 29.17
N PRO A 265 2.55 13.01 30.19
CA PRO A 265 2.03 13.27 31.52
C PRO A 265 1.10 14.48 31.48
N ALA A 266 0.02 14.46 32.26
CA ALA A 266 -0.86 15.62 32.46
C ALA A 266 -0.13 16.67 33.32
N ARG A 267 0.92 17.25 32.75
CA ARG A 267 1.74 18.29 33.36
C ARG A 267 1.49 19.55 32.55
N LYS A 268 1.12 20.62 33.22
CA LYS A 268 1.08 21.96 32.63
C LYS A 268 2.51 22.38 32.28
N ASP A 269 2.95 21.98 31.10
CA ASP A 269 4.24 22.34 30.51
C ASP A 269 3.99 23.48 29.52
N PRO A 270 4.31 24.74 29.89
CA PRO A 270 3.98 25.90 29.09
C PRO A 270 4.72 25.95 27.74
N GLU A 271 5.95 25.42 27.67
CA GLU A 271 6.73 25.43 26.42
C GLU A 271 6.12 24.48 25.41
N LEU A 272 5.76 23.27 25.85
CA LEU A 272 5.09 22.28 25.03
C LEU A 272 3.70 22.75 24.58
N GLY A 273 2.95 23.37 25.50
CA GLY A 273 1.66 23.95 25.22
C GLY A 273 1.72 25.03 24.13
N CYS A 274 2.72 25.91 24.16
CA CYS A 274 2.92 26.93 23.13
C CYS A 274 3.19 26.31 21.75
N VAL A 275 4.01 25.25 21.67
CA VAL A 275 4.31 24.58 20.39
C VAL A 275 3.05 23.98 19.77
N LEU A 276 2.23 23.27 20.56
CA LEU A 276 0.98 22.67 20.09
C LEU A 276 -0.06 23.73 19.73
N ARG A 277 -0.10 24.86 20.44
CA ARG A 277 -0.99 25.99 20.12
C ARG A 277 -0.66 26.62 18.77
N ASP A 278 0.63 26.81 18.50
CA ASP A 278 1.08 27.61 17.36
C ASP A 278 1.28 26.77 16.08
N VAL A 279 1.33 25.43 16.19
CA VAL A 279 1.52 24.52 15.05
C VAL A 279 0.78 23.19 15.21
N VAL A 280 -0.04 22.82 14.22
CA VAL A 280 -0.67 21.49 14.11
C VAL A 280 0.30 20.49 13.45
N PRO A 281 0.60 19.33 14.07
CA PRO A 281 1.43 18.29 13.44
C PRO A 281 0.78 17.70 12.18
N ARG A 282 1.55 17.56 11.10
CA ARG A 282 1.06 17.27 9.73
C ARG A 282 0.29 15.97 9.54
N ARG A 283 0.49 15.00 10.43
CA ARG A 283 -0.07 13.64 10.36
C ARG A 283 -0.77 13.24 11.66
N ALA A 284 -1.04 14.19 12.55
CA ALA A 284 -1.81 13.92 13.75
C ALA A 284 -3.28 13.64 13.37
N ALA A 285 -3.95 12.77 14.13
CA ALA A 285 -5.41 12.76 14.16
C ALA A 285 -5.89 13.96 14.99
N VAL A 286 -7.05 14.53 14.65
CA VAL A 286 -7.63 15.67 15.38
C VAL A 286 -7.82 15.37 16.87
N GLY A 287 -8.30 14.17 17.22
CA GLY A 287 -8.49 13.76 18.61
C GLY A 287 -7.17 13.71 19.40
N ASP A 288 -6.10 13.16 18.82
CA ASP A 288 -4.77 13.14 19.46
C ASP A 288 -4.22 14.55 19.64
N TYR A 289 -4.43 15.44 18.66
CA TYR A 289 -3.99 16.83 18.75
C TYR A 289 -4.69 17.57 19.90
N ILE A 290 -6.01 17.43 20.01
CA ILE A 290 -6.82 18.04 21.08
C ILE A 290 -6.45 17.47 22.45
N LEU A 291 -6.29 16.14 22.54
CA LEU A 291 -5.86 15.49 23.78
C LEU A 291 -4.48 16.03 24.24
N GLY A 292 -3.58 16.32 23.31
CA GLY A 292 -2.31 16.98 23.61
C GLY A 292 -2.48 18.39 24.19
N LEU A 293 -3.36 19.20 23.62
CA LEU A 293 -3.69 20.54 24.14
C LEU A 293 -4.33 20.49 25.54
N GLN A 294 -5.19 19.50 25.78
CA GLN A 294 -5.83 19.29 27.09
C GLN A 294 -4.80 18.91 28.15
N LYS A 295 -3.91 17.95 27.84
CA LYS A 295 -2.89 17.48 28.79
C LYS A 295 -1.85 18.55 29.16
N THR A 296 -1.61 19.51 28.26
CA THR A 296 -0.70 20.64 28.50
C THR A 296 -1.37 21.81 29.23
N GLY A 297 -2.70 21.80 29.37
CA GLY A 297 -3.48 22.85 30.00
C GLY A 297 -3.77 24.06 29.10
N VAL A 298 -3.26 24.08 27.86
CA VAL A 298 -3.48 25.18 26.91
C VAL A 298 -4.89 25.19 26.36
N TRP A 299 -5.56 24.03 26.31
CA TRP A 299 -6.97 23.96 25.93
C TRP A 299 -7.83 24.89 26.79
N ASP A 300 -7.66 24.85 28.11
CA ASP A 300 -8.41 25.71 29.04
C ASP A 300 -8.05 27.20 28.90
N GLU A 301 -6.85 27.52 28.42
CA GLU A 301 -6.43 28.90 28.16
C GLU A 301 -7.03 29.44 26.87
N LEU A 302 -7.04 28.61 25.81
CA LEU A 302 -7.69 28.91 24.54
C LEU A 302 -9.18 29.20 24.74
N VAL A 303 -9.87 28.35 25.51
CA VAL A 303 -11.32 28.46 25.78
C VAL A 303 -11.68 29.62 26.74
N ARG A 304 -10.73 30.48 27.13
CA ARG A 304 -10.98 31.68 27.97
C ARG A 304 -10.80 33.01 27.25
N ASP A 305 -10.16 33.00 26.10
CA ASP A 305 -9.81 34.21 25.35
C ASP A 305 -10.32 34.08 23.91
N SER A 306 -11.31 34.90 23.55
CA SER A 306 -11.93 34.90 22.22
C SER A 306 -10.91 35.12 21.10
N SER A 307 -9.91 36.00 21.30
CA SER A 307 -8.90 36.25 20.28
C SER A 307 -7.97 35.05 20.10
N ALA A 308 -7.60 34.38 21.20
CA ALA A 308 -6.75 33.20 21.16
C ALA A 308 -7.50 31.99 20.56
N TRP A 309 -8.76 31.80 20.96
CA TRP A 309 -9.66 30.76 20.45
C TRP A 309 -9.87 30.89 18.94
N CYS A 310 -10.25 32.09 18.47
CA CYS A 310 -10.51 32.33 17.05
C CYS A 310 -9.24 32.18 16.21
N GLY A 311 -8.12 32.76 16.65
CA GLY A 311 -6.85 32.62 15.94
C GLY A 311 -6.38 31.15 15.84
N TRP A 312 -6.61 30.36 16.90
CA TRP A 312 -6.31 28.93 16.89
C TRP A 312 -7.26 28.14 15.96
N LEU A 313 -8.56 28.41 15.98
CA LEU A 313 -9.53 27.79 15.07
C LEU A 313 -9.22 28.09 13.59
N GLU A 314 -8.85 29.34 13.27
CA GLU A 314 -8.41 29.71 11.92
C GLU A 314 -7.18 28.91 11.49
N MET A 315 -6.19 28.75 12.38
CA MET A 315 -5.01 27.92 12.12
C MET A 315 -5.39 26.46 11.87
N VAL A 316 -6.29 25.90 12.68
CA VAL A 316 -6.78 24.52 12.56
C VAL A 316 -7.51 24.29 11.24
N PHE A 317 -8.42 25.18 10.84
CA PHE A 317 -9.10 25.08 9.55
C PHE A 317 -8.13 25.28 8.38
N ALA A 318 -7.18 26.22 8.49
CA ALA A 318 -6.12 26.38 7.50
C ALA A 318 -5.26 25.13 7.34
N HIS A 319 -4.98 24.42 8.44
CA HIS A 319 -4.31 23.13 8.40
C HIS A 319 -5.13 22.07 7.67
N ALA A 320 -6.42 21.94 7.98
CA ALA A 320 -7.32 20.99 7.35
C ALA A 320 -7.49 21.22 5.84
N ARG A 321 -7.39 22.46 5.36
CA ARG A 321 -7.34 22.77 3.92
C ARG A 321 -6.12 22.14 3.24
N ARG A 322 -4.98 22.14 3.91
CA ARG A 322 -3.71 21.59 3.40
C ARG A 322 -3.59 20.08 3.60
N TYR A 323 -4.20 19.54 4.66
CA TYR A 323 -4.16 18.13 5.06
C TYR A 323 -5.60 17.63 5.25
N ARG A 324 -6.22 17.20 4.15
CA ARG A 324 -7.68 16.97 4.04
C ARG A 324 -8.24 15.93 5.01
N GLU A 325 -7.42 15.01 5.47
CA GLU A 325 -7.83 13.93 6.39
C GLU A 325 -8.03 14.44 7.83
N PHE A 326 -7.48 15.61 8.20
CA PHE A 326 -7.40 16.06 9.59
C PHE A 326 -8.77 16.30 10.25
N LEU A 327 -9.67 17.01 9.56
CA LEU A 327 -11.04 17.27 10.02
C LEU A 327 -12.08 16.51 9.19
N GLN A 328 -11.68 15.43 8.54
CA GLN A 328 -12.59 14.63 7.73
C GLN A 328 -13.56 13.83 8.59
N SER A 329 -13.12 13.41 9.78
CA SER A 329 -13.95 12.75 10.79
C SER A 329 -14.41 13.74 11.87
N PRO A 330 -15.61 13.53 12.46
CA PRO A 330 -16.07 14.34 13.57
C PRO A 330 -15.20 14.09 14.82
N CYS A 331 -14.87 15.17 15.52
CA CYS A 331 -14.24 15.16 16.84
C CYS A 331 -15.16 15.95 17.76
N MET A 332 -15.94 15.20 18.54
CA MET A 332 -17.01 15.79 19.34
C MET A 332 -16.48 16.73 20.41
N GLU A 333 -15.27 16.50 20.93
CA GLU A 333 -14.63 17.41 21.87
C GLU A 333 -14.42 18.82 21.32
N LEU A 334 -14.12 18.95 20.03
CA LEU A 334 -14.00 20.25 19.35
C LEU A 334 -15.37 20.87 19.08
N VAL A 335 -16.32 20.05 18.62
CA VAL A 335 -17.71 20.47 18.35
C VAL A 335 -18.36 20.99 19.62
N ASP A 336 -18.26 20.25 20.72
CA ASP A 336 -18.80 20.59 22.03
C ASP A 336 -18.16 21.87 22.55
N ALA A 337 -16.84 22.05 22.39
CA ALA A 337 -16.15 23.26 22.81
C ALA A 337 -16.59 24.50 22.02
N ILE A 338 -16.79 24.38 20.70
CA ILE A 338 -17.34 25.48 19.88
C ILE A 338 -18.76 25.83 20.33
N THR A 339 -19.58 24.81 20.60
CA THR A 339 -21.00 24.98 20.94
C THR A 339 -21.22 25.47 22.37
N ALA A 340 -20.34 25.09 23.31
CA ALA A 340 -20.40 25.50 24.70
C ALA A 340 -19.93 26.94 24.94
N HIS A 341 -19.21 27.52 23.98
CA HIS A 341 -18.63 28.86 24.07
C HIS A 341 -18.99 29.77 22.88
N PRO A 342 -20.29 29.98 22.59
CA PRO A 342 -20.73 30.78 21.46
C PRO A 342 -20.23 32.23 21.53
N GLU A 343 -20.07 32.78 22.73
CA GLU A 343 -19.53 34.11 22.96
C GLU A 343 -18.11 34.33 22.41
N LEU A 344 -17.34 33.25 22.22
CA LEU A 344 -15.96 33.34 21.74
C LEU A 344 -15.86 33.49 20.22
N VAL A 345 -16.86 33.01 19.47
CA VAL A 345 -16.85 32.96 18.00
C VAL A 345 -17.94 33.80 17.35
N ALA A 346 -18.90 34.32 18.12
CA ALA A 346 -20.00 35.13 17.63
C ALA A 346 -19.49 36.35 16.84
N GLY A 347 -19.94 36.49 15.58
CA GLY A 347 -19.55 37.60 14.71
C GLY A 347 -18.17 37.47 14.04
N VAL A 348 -17.41 36.41 14.33
CA VAL A 348 -16.07 36.17 13.74
C VAL A 348 -16.18 35.33 12.47
N SER A 349 -15.40 35.66 11.44
CA SER A 349 -15.46 34.97 10.15
C SER A 349 -14.45 33.83 10.05
N PHE A 350 -14.89 32.62 9.69
CA PHE A 350 -14.00 31.46 9.44
C PHE A 350 -14.13 30.95 8.01
N ASP A 351 -13.05 30.44 7.41
CA ASP A 351 -13.08 29.77 6.10
C ASP A 351 -13.12 28.22 6.20
N VAL A 352 -14.32 27.64 6.23
CA VAL A 352 -14.64 26.21 6.33
C VAL A 352 -15.22 25.56 5.06
N THR A 353 -15.12 26.15 3.86
CA THR A 353 -15.78 25.59 2.64
C THR A 353 -15.03 24.52 1.88
N HIS A 354 -13.92 24.06 2.43
CA HIS A 354 -13.09 23.09 1.76
C HIS A 354 -13.64 21.66 1.91
N VAL A 355 -13.56 20.84 0.85
CA VAL A 355 -14.12 19.48 0.73
C VAL A 355 -13.62 18.46 1.78
N GLY A 356 -12.65 18.85 2.63
CA GLY A 356 -12.06 17.99 3.67
C GLY A 356 -12.48 18.32 5.11
N ILE A 357 -13.42 19.25 5.33
CA ILE A 357 -13.92 19.60 6.66
C ILE A 357 -15.31 18.97 6.84
N HIS A 358 -15.47 18.14 7.87
CA HIS A 358 -16.74 17.49 8.19
C HIS A 358 -17.85 18.52 8.48
N ALA A 359 -19.08 18.24 8.04
CA ALA A 359 -20.21 19.18 8.12
C ALA A 359 -20.51 19.65 9.55
N VAL A 360 -20.35 18.75 10.54
CA VAL A 360 -20.59 19.02 11.97
C VAL A 360 -19.83 20.25 12.50
N TYR A 361 -18.61 20.52 12.03
CA TYR A 361 -17.84 21.68 12.49
C TYR A 361 -18.42 23.00 11.97
N ARG A 362 -18.97 22.97 10.75
CA ARG A 362 -19.67 24.12 10.17
C ARG A 362 -20.97 24.38 10.94
N GLU A 363 -21.74 23.33 11.21
CA GLU A 363 -22.99 23.43 11.97
C GLU A 363 -22.76 23.97 13.38
N ALA A 364 -21.72 23.50 14.08
CA ALA A 364 -21.34 23.99 15.39
C ALA A 364 -21.00 25.50 15.38
N LEU A 365 -20.22 25.96 14.39
CA LEU A 365 -19.85 27.38 14.23
C LEU A 365 -21.07 28.26 13.94
N VAL A 366 -21.99 27.79 13.09
CA VAL A 366 -23.24 28.51 12.79
C VAL A 366 -24.12 28.59 14.03
N ALA A 367 -24.31 27.48 14.75
CA ALA A 367 -25.05 27.46 16.01
C ALA A 367 -24.43 28.40 17.07
N ALA A 368 -23.10 28.54 17.04
CA ALA A 368 -22.35 29.43 17.91
C ALA A 368 -22.33 30.92 17.45
N GLY A 369 -22.95 31.25 16.31
CA GLY A 369 -23.12 32.63 15.84
C GLY A 369 -21.93 33.19 15.03
N ALA A 370 -21.03 32.36 14.51
CA ALA A 370 -19.94 32.78 13.65
C ALA A 370 -20.42 33.24 12.25
N VAL A 371 -19.65 34.13 11.64
CA VAL A 371 -19.84 34.60 10.25
C VAL A 371 -18.98 33.73 9.32
N TYR A 372 -19.31 33.65 8.03
CA TYR A 372 -18.58 32.80 7.09
C TYR A 372 -18.14 33.59 5.84
N GLU A 373 -16.84 33.59 5.52
CA GLU A 373 -16.30 34.22 4.30
C GLU A 373 -16.00 33.19 3.21
N GLY A 374 -16.76 33.27 2.12
CA GLY A 374 -16.52 32.54 0.89
C GLY A 374 -17.85 32.21 0.20
N THR A 375 -18.01 32.52 -1.08
CA THR A 375 -18.98 31.76 -1.89
C THR A 375 -18.38 30.39 -2.06
N PRO A 376 -18.97 29.33 -1.49
CA PRO A 376 -18.44 28.00 -1.73
C PRO A 376 -18.73 27.64 -3.18
N ARG A 377 -18.03 26.63 -3.70
CA ARG A 377 -18.60 25.80 -4.79
C ARG A 377 -19.85 25.01 -4.32
N GLY A 378 -20.67 25.59 -3.43
CA GLY A 378 -21.66 24.93 -2.60
C GLY A 378 -22.49 25.77 -1.60
N ALA A 379 -22.30 27.10 -1.43
CA ALA A 379 -23.23 27.98 -0.67
C ALA A 379 -23.58 29.28 -1.39
N ALA A 380 -23.64 29.22 -2.73
CA ALA A 380 -24.83 29.78 -3.40
C ALA A 380 -26.05 28.85 -3.23
N ARG A 381 -26.03 27.96 -2.23
CA ARG A 381 -26.89 26.77 -2.06
C ARG A 381 -27.54 26.70 -0.67
N GLU A 382 -27.21 27.61 0.26
CA GLU A 382 -27.96 27.76 1.52
C GLU A 382 -28.61 29.15 1.71
N GLU A 383 -28.03 30.27 1.23
CA GLU A 383 -28.76 31.56 1.24
C GLU A 383 -29.87 31.66 0.17
N THR A 384 -29.88 30.74 -0.79
CA THR A 384 -31.03 30.48 -1.67
C THR A 384 -32.01 29.45 -1.07
N LEU A 385 -31.84 29.01 0.18
CA LEU A 385 -32.92 28.33 0.92
C LEU A 385 -33.97 29.33 1.44
N GLY A 386 -33.64 30.63 1.48
CA GLY A 386 -34.59 31.69 1.85
C GLY A 386 -35.37 32.30 0.69
N ASN A 387 -34.98 32.05 -0.57
CA ASN A 387 -35.62 32.70 -1.72
C ASN A 387 -36.01 31.71 -2.83
N ARG A 388 -37.21 31.16 -2.64
CA ARG A 388 -38.22 30.76 -3.64
C ARG A 388 -37.75 29.82 -4.77
N THR A 389 -38.02 28.53 -4.57
CA THR A 389 -39.08 27.88 -5.35
C THR A 389 -39.85 26.98 -4.40
N VAL A 390 -41.01 27.44 -3.93
CA VAL A 390 -41.93 26.65 -3.11
C VAL A 390 -42.52 25.59 -4.04
N PHE A 391 -42.04 24.35 -3.93
CA PHE A 391 -42.77 23.19 -4.42
C PHE A 391 -43.93 22.96 -3.43
N GLY A 392 -45.15 22.78 -3.97
CA GLY A 392 -46.41 23.04 -3.27
C GLY A 392 -46.66 22.27 -1.97
N ASP A 393 -47.65 22.74 -1.21
CA ASP A 393 -48.14 22.45 0.16
C ASP A 393 -48.12 21.01 0.76
N GLY A 394 -47.42 20.03 0.19
CA GLY A 394 -47.19 18.72 0.79
C GLY A 394 -45.85 18.66 1.52
N VAL A 395 -45.83 18.81 2.84
CA VAL A 395 -44.61 18.64 3.65
C VAL A 395 -44.19 17.17 3.62
N VAL A 396 -43.07 16.85 2.95
CA VAL A 396 -42.48 15.50 3.02
C VAL A 396 -42.03 15.26 4.48
N PRO A 397 -42.52 14.20 5.15
CA PRO A 397 -42.17 13.93 6.54
C PRO A 397 -40.67 13.66 6.70
N ALA A 398 -40.10 14.09 7.83
CA ALA A 398 -38.70 13.85 8.14
C ALA A 398 -38.38 12.32 8.15
N PRO A 399 -37.19 11.93 7.65
CA PRO A 399 -36.77 10.54 7.67
C PRO A 399 -36.43 10.04 9.08
N PRO A 400 -36.41 8.71 9.29
CA PRO A 400 -35.95 8.12 10.55
C PRO A 400 -34.44 8.36 10.76
N VAL A 401 -34.04 8.44 12.03
CA VAL A 401 -32.62 8.53 12.42
C VAL A 401 -32.00 7.13 12.34
N LEU A 402 -30.88 7.00 11.63
CA LEU A 402 -30.10 5.78 11.54
C LEU A 402 -28.85 5.88 12.42
N GLY A 403 -28.48 4.79 13.07
CA GLY A 403 -27.19 4.66 13.75
C GLY A 403 -26.02 4.55 12.78
N ASP A 404 -24.80 4.79 13.27
CA ASP A 404 -23.58 4.82 12.43
C ASP A 404 -23.37 3.52 11.65
N ALA A 405 -23.64 2.36 12.25
CA ALA A 405 -23.51 1.07 11.58
C ALA A 405 -24.51 0.90 10.42
N ALA A 406 -25.76 1.34 10.61
CA ALA A 406 -26.77 1.30 9.57
C ALA A 406 -26.45 2.30 8.44
N MET A 407 -25.94 3.48 8.78
CA MET A 407 -25.45 4.44 7.79
C MET A 407 -24.29 3.88 6.98
N ASP A 408 -23.29 3.26 7.61
CA ASP A 408 -22.13 2.68 6.92
C ASP A 408 -22.53 1.53 5.99
N VAL A 409 -23.46 0.67 6.42
CA VAL A 409 -24.03 -0.40 5.57
C VAL A 409 -24.80 0.20 4.39
N LEU A 410 -25.64 1.20 4.64
CA LEU A 410 -26.41 1.90 3.60
C LEU A 410 -25.47 2.54 2.57
N HIS A 411 -24.34 3.09 3.02
CA HIS A 411 -23.30 3.62 2.16
C HIS A 411 -22.68 2.55 1.26
N GLN A 412 -22.35 1.39 1.82
CA GLN A 412 -21.69 0.30 1.10
C GLN A 412 -22.60 -0.36 0.08
N PHE A 413 -23.91 -0.41 0.32
CA PHE A 413 -24.86 -0.92 -0.67
C PHE A 413 -24.70 -0.22 -2.02
N PHE A 414 -24.41 1.07 -2.07
CA PHE A 414 -24.46 1.82 -3.33
C PHE A 414 -23.11 2.28 -3.89
N VAL A 415 -22.04 2.34 -3.08
CA VAL A 415 -20.76 2.91 -3.53
C VAL A 415 -19.52 2.11 -3.13
N GLY A 416 -19.68 1.11 -2.26
CA GLY A 416 -18.58 0.30 -1.76
C GLY A 416 -17.74 0.94 -0.66
N PRO A 417 -16.71 0.23 -0.17
CA PRO A 417 -16.02 0.57 1.07
C PRO A 417 -15.13 1.82 0.97
N GLN A 418 -14.81 2.34 -0.22
CA GLN A 418 -13.88 3.47 -0.41
C GLN A 418 -14.55 4.85 -0.58
N ALA A 419 -15.87 4.96 -0.42
CA ALA A 419 -16.59 6.15 -0.83
C ALA A 419 -16.67 7.25 0.25
N PHE A 420 -16.74 8.51 -0.19
CA PHE A 420 -16.93 9.67 0.69
C PHE A 420 -18.29 9.59 1.42
N TYR A 421 -18.27 9.75 2.74
CA TYR A 421 -19.47 9.92 3.56
C TYR A 421 -20.23 11.18 3.11
N CYS A 422 -21.43 10.97 2.57
CA CYS A 422 -22.43 11.99 2.30
C CYS A 422 -23.71 11.53 2.98
N ASP A 423 -24.40 12.41 3.72
CA ASP A 423 -25.59 11.98 4.45
C ASP A 423 -26.67 11.45 3.48
N ARG A 424 -26.78 10.12 3.40
CA ARG A 424 -27.67 9.41 2.47
C ARG A 424 -29.12 9.62 2.80
N VAL A 425 -29.44 9.77 4.08
CA VAL A 425 -30.78 10.02 4.58
C VAL A 425 -31.23 11.42 4.16
N ALA A 426 -30.36 12.43 4.31
CA ALA A 426 -30.63 13.79 3.84
C ALA A 426 -30.80 13.85 2.31
N LEU A 427 -29.99 13.12 1.54
CA LEU A 427 -30.14 13.02 0.08
C LEU A 427 -31.48 12.39 -0.33
N ALA A 428 -31.93 11.35 0.40
CA ALA A 428 -33.25 10.74 0.21
C ALA A 428 -34.37 11.76 0.37
N HIS A 429 -34.36 12.47 1.49
CA HIS A 429 -35.37 13.45 1.85
C HIS A 429 -35.47 14.55 0.81
N ARG A 430 -34.33 15.09 0.38
CA ARG A 430 -34.30 16.08 -0.69
C ARG A 430 -34.84 15.55 -2.01
N LEU A 431 -34.50 14.32 -2.39
CA LEU A 431 -35.01 13.74 -3.63
C LEU A 431 -36.54 13.54 -3.55
N ALA A 432 -37.06 13.15 -2.39
CA ALA A 432 -38.50 13.00 -2.18
C ALA A 432 -39.22 14.35 -2.40
N GLU A 433 -38.68 15.44 -1.88
CA GLU A 433 -39.22 16.80 -2.09
C GLU A 433 -39.24 17.17 -3.58
N VAL A 434 -38.17 16.84 -4.31
CA VAL A 434 -38.08 17.09 -5.76
C VAL A 434 -39.13 16.29 -6.51
N LEU A 435 -39.26 14.99 -6.21
CA LEU A 435 -40.18 14.08 -6.91
C LEU A 435 -41.65 14.28 -6.52
N ALA A 436 -41.94 14.86 -5.35
CA ALA A 436 -43.30 15.17 -4.90
C ALA A 436 -44.01 16.21 -5.80
N ALA A 437 -43.26 17.03 -6.55
CA ALA A 437 -43.80 18.07 -7.42
C ALA A 437 -43.19 18.03 -8.85
N PRO A 438 -43.58 17.04 -9.69
CA PRO A 438 -43.04 16.89 -11.04
C PRO A 438 -43.24 18.13 -11.92
N GLN A 439 -42.23 18.45 -12.73
CA GLN A 439 -42.23 19.62 -13.62
C GLN A 439 -42.20 19.19 -15.10
N ALA A 440 -42.86 19.97 -15.97
CA ALA A 440 -42.95 19.65 -17.40
C ALA A 440 -41.59 19.67 -18.13
N GLY A 441 -40.62 20.46 -17.67
CA GLY A 441 -39.25 20.44 -18.17
C GLY A 441 -38.44 21.71 -17.89
N GLY A 442 -37.12 21.67 -18.14
CA GLY A 442 -36.24 22.85 -18.16
C GLY A 442 -35.75 23.37 -16.80
N VAL A 443 -36.19 22.75 -15.70
CA VAL A 443 -35.74 23.08 -14.34
C VAL A 443 -34.54 22.19 -13.98
N VAL A 444 -33.38 22.79 -13.72
CA VAL A 444 -32.21 22.11 -13.16
C VAL A 444 -32.35 22.06 -11.64
N VAL A 445 -32.15 20.87 -11.08
CA VAL A 445 -32.19 20.59 -9.65
C VAL A 445 -30.78 20.29 -9.18
N ASP A 446 -30.36 21.03 -8.16
CA ASP A 446 -29.05 20.92 -7.52
C ASP A 446 -29.06 20.00 -6.29
N GLN A 447 -27.90 19.40 -5.96
CA GLN A 447 -27.63 18.57 -4.77
C GLN A 447 -28.49 17.31 -4.62
N VAL A 448 -28.93 16.71 -5.72
CA VAL A 448 -29.53 15.36 -5.71
C VAL A 448 -28.50 14.24 -5.51
N GLY A 449 -27.20 14.59 -5.47
CA GLY A 449 -26.10 13.69 -5.12
C GLY A 449 -25.57 12.87 -6.31
N LEU A 450 -24.37 12.30 -6.15
CA LEU A 450 -23.85 11.26 -7.05
C LEU A 450 -24.41 9.90 -6.59
N TYR A 451 -24.68 9.00 -7.53
CA TYR A 451 -25.43 7.75 -7.37
C TYR A 451 -26.92 7.99 -7.12
N VAL A 452 -27.74 7.73 -8.14
CA VAL A 452 -29.16 8.11 -8.19
C VAL A 452 -29.98 7.23 -7.24
N PRO A 453 -30.58 7.80 -6.20
CA PRO A 453 -30.03 7.81 -4.84
C PRO A 453 -30.85 6.91 -3.93
N LEU A 454 -30.22 5.86 -3.41
CA LEU A 454 -30.78 4.78 -2.58
C LEU A 454 -31.53 3.66 -3.32
N GLY A 455 -31.29 3.51 -4.63
CA GLY A 455 -31.90 2.42 -5.38
C GLY A 455 -33.36 2.67 -5.74
N VAL A 456 -33.74 3.92 -6.00
CA VAL A 456 -35.04 4.26 -6.59
C VAL A 456 -35.23 3.48 -7.89
N GLY A 457 -36.34 2.75 -8.00
CA GLY A 457 -36.61 1.85 -9.14
C GLY A 457 -35.78 0.56 -9.13
N CYS A 458 -35.02 0.29 -8.06
CA CYS A 458 -34.19 -0.89 -7.86
C CYS A 458 -34.65 -1.71 -6.64
N GLU A 459 -35.95 -1.76 -6.37
CA GLU A 459 -36.52 -2.38 -5.16
C GLU A 459 -36.08 -3.85 -4.97
N LYS A 460 -36.00 -4.64 -6.04
CA LYS A 460 -35.48 -6.03 -5.96
C LYS A 460 -34.06 -6.09 -5.40
N TYR A 461 -33.19 -5.19 -5.86
CA TYR A 461 -31.80 -5.13 -5.38
C TYR A 461 -31.73 -4.81 -3.88
N ILE A 462 -32.53 -3.85 -3.43
CA ILE A 462 -32.59 -3.46 -2.01
C ILE A 462 -33.03 -4.66 -1.16
N LEU A 463 -34.09 -5.37 -1.58
CA LEU A 463 -34.55 -6.56 -0.88
C LEU A 463 -33.47 -7.66 -0.84
N THR A 464 -32.77 -7.90 -1.95
CA THR A 464 -31.65 -8.86 -2.00
C THR A 464 -30.53 -8.48 -1.00
N ARG A 465 -30.16 -7.20 -0.91
CA ARG A 465 -29.12 -6.74 0.01
C ARG A 465 -29.56 -6.88 1.47
N LEU A 466 -30.80 -6.52 1.80
CA LEU A 466 -31.36 -6.67 3.14
C LEU A 466 -31.54 -8.15 3.54
N ALA A 467 -31.79 -9.04 2.58
CA ALA A 467 -31.92 -10.48 2.78
C ALA A 467 -30.58 -11.24 2.86
N SER A 468 -29.48 -10.54 3.19
CA SER A 468 -28.15 -11.14 3.28
C SER A 468 -27.94 -11.91 4.61
N PRO A 469 -27.32 -13.10 4.61
CA PRO A 469 -27.17 -13.91 5.83
C PRO A 469 -26.26 -13.29 6.92
N LEU A 470 -25.24 -12.52 6.59
CA LEU A 470 -24.34 -11.90 7.60
C LEU A 470 -24.67 -10.45 7.92
N LEU A 471 -25.77 -9.91 7.40
CA LEU A 471 -26.24 -8.60 7.83
C LEU A 471 -26.72 -8.68 9.29
N ASP A 472 -26.29 -7.73 10.10
CA ASP A 472 -26.68 -7.67 11.51
C ASP A 472 -28.20 -7.43 11.61
N PRO A 473 -28.94 -8.25 12.40
CA PRO A 473 -30.39 -8.11 12.52
C PRO A 473 -30.87 -6.72 12.99
N ASP A 474 -30.12 -6.04 13.86
CA ASP A 474 -30.50 -4.71 14.36
C ASP A 474 -30.28 -3.66 13.26
N VAL A 475 -29.17 -3.78 12.51
CA VAL A 475 -28.93 -2.93 11.33
C VAL A 475 -29.99 -3.17 10.26
N ALA A 476 -30.36 -4.43 10.00
CA ALA A 476 -31.40 -4.77 9.04
C ALA A 476 -32.76 -4.16 9.42
N GLU A 477 -33.09 -4.14 10.72
CA GLU A 477 -34.30 -3.51 11.24
C GLU A 477 -34.33 -2.00 10.97
N GLU A 478 -33.26 -1.28 11.31
CA GLU A 478 -33.15 0.16 11.04
C GLU A 478 -33.29 0.48 9.54
N LEU A 479 -32.64 -0.30 8.68
CA LEU A 479 -32.71 -0.12 7.24
C LEU A 479 -34.11 -0.44 6.68
N CYS A 480 -34.78 -1.48 7.17
CA CYS A 480 -36.17 -1.79 6.80
C CYS A 480 -37.14 -0.67 7.17
N VAL A 481 -36.94 -0.01 8.32
CA VAL A 481 -37.71 1.18 8.73
C VAL A 481 -37.46 2.34 7.77
N PHE A 482 -36.20 2.60 7.43
CA PHE A 482 -35.84 3.64 6.47
C PHE A 482 -36.41 3.42 5.06
N PHE A 483 -36.34 2.20 4.54
CA PHE A 483 -36.92 1.89 3.23
C PHE A 483 -38.45 1.87 3.24
N SER A 484 -39.07 1.58 4.39
CA SER A 484 -40.52 1.73 4.57
C SER A 484 -40.93 3.20 4.51
N TRP A 485 -40.18 4.11 5.15
CA TRP A 485 -40.35 5.55 4.99
C TRP A 485 -40.19 5.99 3.53
N CYS A 486 -39.23 5.43 2.78
CA CYS A 486 -39.06 5.70 1.35
C CYS A 486 -40.31 5.32 0.52
N VAL A 487 -41.04 4.26 0.91
CA VAL A 487 -42.33 3.92 0.29
C VAL A 487 -43.39 4.97 0.63
N ASP A 488 -43.47 5.38 1.89
CA ASP A 488 -44.50 6.31 2.37
C ASP A 488 -44.40 7.69 1.70
N VAL A 489 -43.17 8.15 1.42
CA VAL A 489 -42.93 9.42 0.72
C VAL A 489 -42.92 9.28 -0.81
N GLY A 490 -43.17 8.07 -1.35
CA GLY A 490 -43.25 7.80 -2.77
C GLY A 490 -41.90 7.85 -3.51
N LEU A 491 -40.78 7.66 -2.81
CA LEU A 491 -39.47 7.43 -3.41
C LEU A 491 -39.36 6.01 -3.98
N ALA A 492 -39.79 5.01 -3.21
CA ALA A 492 -39.78 3.61 -3.60
C ALA A 492 -41.17 3.16 -4.07
N GLY A 493 -41.22 2.31 -5.10
CA GLY A 493 -42.44 1.69 -5.61
C GLY A 493 -43.33 2.58 -6.48
N ARG A 494 -42.83 3.75 -6.89
CA ARG A 494 -43.51 4.70 -7.79
C ARG A 494 -42.71 5.04 -9.05
N TRP A 495 -41.39 5.06 -8.96
CA TRP A 495 -40.51 5.52 -10.03
C TRP A 495 -39.73 4.36 -10.63
N CYS A 496 -39.77 4.22 -11.95
CA CYS A 496 -38.93 3.29 -12.70
C CYS A 496 -37.66 4.01 -13.16
N MET A 497 -36.57 3.26 -13.26
CA MET A 497 -35.26 3.78 -13.64
C MET A 497 -34.81 3.20 -14.99
N GLU A 498 -34.14 4.04 -15.78
CA GLU A 498 -33.56 3.68 -17.08
C GLU A 498 -32.22 4.39 -17.28
N LYS A 499 -31.21 3.69 -17.81
CA LYS A 499 -29.95 4.30 -18.26
C LYS A 499 -30.13 4.94 -19.64
N LEU A 500 -29.60 6.15 -19.83
CA LEU A 500 -29.62 6.85 -21.11
C LEU A 500 -28.22 6.81 -21.74
N GLU A 501 -28.11 6.25 -22.94
CA GLU A 501 -26.85 6.16 -23.69
C GLU A 501 -26.54 7.45 -24.47
N ASP A 502 -27.55 8.06 -25.12
CA ASP A 502 -27.42 9.24 -25.98
C ASP A 502 -28.09 10.49 -25.40
N PHE A 503 -27.73 10.87 -24.18
CA PHE A 503 -28.27 12.07 -23.53
C PHE A 503 -27.15 13.07 -23.21
N SER A 504 -27.11 14.22 -23.90
CA SER A 504 -26.03 15.20 -23.77
C SER A 504 -26.50 16.65 -23.52
N PRO A 505 -27.01 16.97 -22.33
CA PRO A 505 -26.99 18.33 -21.80
C PRO A 505 -25.90 18.53 -20.72
N SER A 506 -25.52 19.79 -20.51
CA SER A 506 -24.46 20.24 -19.59
C SER A 506 -24.86 20.18 -18.10
N LEU A 507 -25.30 19.02 -17.59
CA LEU A 507 -25.43 18.82 -16.14
C LEU A 507 -24.06 18.58 -15.53
N ALA A 508 -23.74 19.25 -14.43
CA ALA A 508 -22.62 18.87 -13.57
C ALA A 508 -22.96 17.57 -12.82
N ARG A 509 -21.91 16.90 -12.31
CA ARG A 509 -22.04 15.73 -11.46
C ARG A 509 -22.92 16.03 -10.23
N GLY A 510 -23.93 15.20 -9.98
CA GLY A 510 -24.87 15.35 -8.87
C GLY A 510 -25.95 16.42 -9.07
N GLN A 511 -26.21 16.80 -10.32
CA GLN A 511 -27.38 17.58 -10.74
C GLN A 511 -28.40 16.70 -11.44
N ALA A 512 -29.65 17.15 -11.42
CA ALA A 512 -30.74 16.60 -12.23
C ALA A 512 -31.43 17.69 -13.03
N MET A 513 -32.26 17.29 -13.98
CA MET A 513 -33.19 18.17 -14.66
C MET A 513 -34.51 17.47 -14.94
N TRP A 514 -35.59 18.24 -14.93
CA TRP A 514 -36.86 17.76 -15.46
C TRP A 514 -36.86 17.83 -16.98
N VAL A 515 -37.28 16.74 -17.63
CA VAL A 515 -37.48 16.62 -19.09
C VAL A 515 -38.77 15.85 -19.33
N ASN A 516 -39.79 16.50 -19.89
CA ASN A 516 -41.08 15.88 -20.19
C ASN A 516 -41.70 15.14 -18.99
N SER A 517 -41.69 15.76 -17.81
CA SER A 517 -42.16 15.15 -16.56
C SER A 517 -41.39 13.91 -16.08
N CYS A 518 -40.24 13.60 -16.67
CA CYS A 518 -39.25 12.65 -16.15
C CYS A 518 -38.10 13.42 -15.49
N LEU A 519 -37.51 12.87 -14.43
CA LEU A 519 -36.32 13.43 -13.82
C LEU A 519 -35.08 12.75 -14.42
N VAL A 520 -34.20 13.50 -15.07
CA VAL A 520 -32.94 13.00 -15.59
C VAL A 520 -31.79 13.45 -14.72
N LEU A 521 -30.98 12.51 -14.24
CA LEU A 521 -29.87 12.75 -13.32
C LEU A 521 -28.54 12.37 -13.97
N ARG A 522 -27.48 13.08 -13.61
CA ARG A 522 -26.11 12.71 -14.00
C ARG A 522 -25.43 11.93 -12.88
N ASP A 523 -25.20 10.65 -13.14
CA ASP A 523 -24.45 9.75 -12.26
C ASP A 523 -22.95 9.72 -12.61
N ARG A 524 -22.16 8.87 -11.92
CA ARG A 524 -20.74 8.62 -12.18
C ARG A 524 -20.51 8.04 -13.57
N GLU A 525 -21.38 7.14 -14.03
CA GLU A 525 -21.20 6.34 -15.25
C GLU A 525 -21.98 6.86 -16.46
N GLY A 526 -22.89 7.81 -16.26
CA GLY A 526 -23.71 8.34 -17.36
C GLY A 526 -24.92 9.13 -16.88
N TYR A 527 -26.01 9.05 -17.65
CA TYR A 527 -27.28 9.68 -17.32
C TYR A 527 -28.35 8.63 -17.04
N VAL A 528 -29.21 8.94 -16.08
CA VAL A 528 -30.30 8.06 -15.65
C VAL A 528 -31.60 8.84 -15.70
N ARG A 529 -32.65 8.22 -16.21
CA ARG A 529 -34.01 8.76 -16.23
C ARG A 529 -34.86 8.05 -15.19
N LEU A 530 -35.54 8.83 -14.35
CA LEU A 530 -36.62 8.38 -13.49
C LEU A 530 -37.96 8.76 -14.11
N THR A 531 -38.82 7.77 -14.30
CA THR A 531 -40.15 7.93 -14.88
C THR A 531 -41.18 7.37 -13.91
N GLU A 532 -42.21 8.14 -13.59
CA GLU A 532 -43.32 7.64 -12.78
C GLU A 532 -44.04 6.51 -13.52
N LYS A 533 -44.27 5.38 -12.84
CA LYS A 533 -44.95 4.24 -13.44
C LYS A 533 -46.37 4.66 -13.86
N GLY A 534 -46.68 4.53 -15.15
CA GLY A 534 -47.98 4.88 -15.74
C GLY A 534 -48.02 6.16 -16.59
N LEU A 535 -46.97 7.00 -16.57
CA LEU A 535 -46.87 8.19 -17.45
C LEU A 535 -46.28 7.86 -18.83
N ALA A 536 -45.27 7.00 -18.87
CA ALA A 536 -44.68 6.39 -20.06
C ALA A 536 -44.01 5.10 -19.60
N GLU A 537 -44.24 3.98 -20.29
CA GLU A 537 -43.54 2.75 -19.92
C GLU A 537 -42.12 2.80 -20.47
N PRO A 538 -41.09 2.55 -19.62
CA PRO A 538 -39.75 2.28 -20.15
C PRO A 538 -39.84 1.08 -21.11
N PRO A 539 -38.95 0.96 -22.10
CA PRO A 539 -38.94 -0.20 -22.99
C PRO A 539 -38.96 -1.48 -22.16
N GLU A 540 -39.86 -2.42 -22.51
CA GLU A 540 -40.07 -3.68 -21.76
C GLU A 540 -38.76 -4.46 -21.56
N ASP A 541 -37.78 -4.26 -22.44
CA ASP A 541 -36.50 -4.96 -22.46
C ASP A 541 -35.36 -4.27 -21.67
N SER A 542 -35.61 -3.15 -20.97
CA SER A 542 -34.54 -2.52 -20.17
C SER A 542 -34.29 -3.28 -18.87
N GLY A 543 -33.10 -3.89 -18.72
CA GLY A 543 -32.74 -4.68 -17.53
C GLY A 543 -32.95 -3.93 -16.19
N TRP A 544 -32.80 -2.60 -16.19
CA TRP A 544 -33.03 -1.75 -15.02
C TRP A 544 -34.50 -1.61 -14.63
N ALA A 545 -35.44 -1.58 -15.59
CA ALA A 545 -36.87 -1.59 -15.28
C ALA A 545 -37.32 -2.90 -14.64
N SER A 546 -36.59 -4.01 -14.87
CA SER A 546 -36.88 -5.31 -14.25
C SER A 546 -36.67 -5.33 -12.73
N LEU A 547 -35.91 -4.38 -12.19
CA LEU A 547 -35.64 -4.27 -10.75
C LEU A 547 -36.77 -3.59 -9.97
N PHE A 548 -37.69 -2.92 -10.66
CA PHE A 548 -38.80 -2.21 -10.05
C PHE A 548 -39.79 -3.16 -9.38
N LEU A 549 -40.27 -2.80 -8.19
CA LEU A 549 -41.43 -3.43 -7.55
C LEU A 549 -42.45 -2.37 -7.14
N PRO A 550 -43.76 -2.60 -7.33
CA PRO A 550 -44.80 -1.73 -6.78
C PRO A 550 -44.70 -1.60 -5.25
N ALA A 551 -45.13 -0.45 -4.73
CA ALA A 551 -45.07 -0.11 -3.30
C ALA A 551 -45.58 -1.21 -2.36
N GLU A 552 -46.73 -1.83 -2.67
CA GLU A 552 -47.30 -2.90 -1.84
C GLU A 552 -46.43 -4.16 -1.81
N THR A 553 -45.90 -4.56 -2.98
CA THR A 553 -45.02 -5.73 -3.10
C THR A 553 -43.71 -5.50 -2.38
N PHE A 554 -43.10 -4.33 -2.53
CA PHE A 554 -41.86 -3.97 -1.84
C PHE A 554 -42.06 -3.91 -0.32
N ARG A 555 -43.14 -3.28 0.15
CA ARG A 555 -43.48 -3.21 1.60
C ARG A 555 -43.68 -4.60 2.21
N ARG A 556 -44.32 -5.53 1.48
CA ARG A 556 -44.44 -6.93 1.93
C ARG A 556 -43.06 -7.59 2.07
N GLY A 557 -42.19 -7.44 1.08
CA GLY A 557 -40.82 -7.97 1.14
C GLY A 557 -40.02 -7.43 2.33
N LEU A 558 -40.13 -6.13 2.63
CA LEU A 558 -39.48 -5.53 3.82
C LEU A 558 -40.00 -6.16 5.13
N ALA A 559 -41.31 -6.39 5.24
CA ALA A 559 -41.92 -7.02 6.41
C ALA A 559 -41.48 -8.49 6.58
N ASP A 560 -41.39 -9.24 5.49
CA ASP A 560 -40.92 -10.63 5.48
C ASP A 560 -39.44 -10.71 5.92
N ILE A 561 -38.59 -9.81 5.40
CA ILE A 561 -37.17 -9.71 5.78
C ILE A 561 -37.02 -9.33 7.26
N LEU A 562 -37.80 -8.38 7.76
CA LEU A 562 -37.78 -7.98 9.17
C LEU A 562 -38.15 -9.17 10.08
N THR A 563 -39.18 -9.92 9.70
CA THR A 563 -39.61 -11.13 10.42
C THR A 563 -38.51 -12.19 10.41
N TRP A 564 -37.87 -12.40 9.26
CA TRP A 564 -36.79 -13.36 9.10
C TRP A 564 -35.57 -13.01 9.96
N HIS A 565 -35.08 -11.77 9.93
CA HIS A 565 -33.97 -11.33 10.78
C HIS A 565 -34.31 -11.37 12.28
N SER A 566 -35.54 -10.99 12.64
CA SER A 566 -36.01 -11.07 14.04
C SER A 566 -35.96 -12.50 14.58
N SER A 567 -36.31 -13.50 13.75
CA SER A 567 -36.23 -14.92 14.14
C SER A 567 -34.80 -15.42 14.40
N ARG A 568 -33.80 -14.70 13.89
CA ARG A 568 -32.37 -15.05 13.95
C ARG A 568 -31.62 -14.33 15.06
N LYS A 569 -32.21 -13.34 15.73
CA LYS A 569 -31.59 -12.64 16.87
C LYS A 569 -31.20 -13.58 18.02
N THR A 570 -31.85 -14.74 18.11
CA THR A 570 -31.57 -15.77 19.12
C THR A 570 -30.51 -16.80 18.70
N ASP A 571 -29.98 -16.72 17.49
CA ASP A 571 -28.99 -17.68 17.00
C ASP A 571 -27.65 -17.50 17.74
N GLU A 572 -27.11 -18.59 18.33
CA GLU A 572 -25.79 -18.55 18.98
C GLU A 572 -24.63 -18.30 18.00
N LYS A 573 -24.85 -18.56 16.70
CA LYS A 573 -23.85 -18.41 15.64
C LYS A 573 -24.47 -17.83 14.38
N PRO A 574 -23.73 -17.00 13.62
CA PRO A 574 -24.21 -16.48 12.34
C PRO A 574 -24.56 -17.62 11.38
N ARG A 575 -25.79 -17.60 10.87
CA ARG A 575 -26.25 -18.51 9.82
C ARG A 575 -25.66 -18.08 8.47
N LEU A 576 -24.99 -19.01 7.76
CA LEU A 576 -24.39 -18.79 6.44
C LEU A 576 -25.28 -19.34 5.31
N GLY A 577 -26.47 -18.78 5.18
CA GLY A 577 -27.43 -19.17 4.15
C GLY A 577 -28.87 -18.78 4.51
N TRP A 578 -29.79 -19.22 3.67
CA TRP A 578 -31.23 -19.00 3.80
C TRP A 578 -31.89 -20.21 4.48
N GLU A 579 -33.22 -20.29 4.55
CA GLU A 579 -33.88 -21.35 5.33
C GLU A 579 -33.53 -22.76 4.86
N ASN A 580 -33.49 -22.99 3.55
CA ASN A 580 -33.34 -24.32 2.95
C ASN A 580 -32.10 -24.48 2.07
N VAL A 581 -31.27 -23.45 1.90
CA VAL A 581 -30.08 -23.50 1.05
C VAL A 581 -28.89 -22.81 1.72
N ALA A 582 -27.71 -23.43 1.60
CA ALA A 582 -26.48 -22.85 2.12
C ALA A 582 -25.88 -21.81 1.16
N LEU A 583 -25.21 -20.80 1.70
CA LEU A 583 -24.51 -19.79 0.89
C LEU A 583 -23.45 -20.40 -0.02
N ASP A 584 -22.70 -21.39 0.47
CA ASP A 584 -21.68 -22.09 -0.32
C ASP A 584 -22.28 -22.87 -1.50
N GLU A 585 -23.48 -23.44 -1.35
CA GLU A 585 -24.18 -24.16 -2.42
C GLU A 585 -24.57 -23.21 -3.56
N VAL A 586 -25.11 -22.04 -3.21
CA VAL A 586 -25.45 -20.99 -4.19
C VAL A 586 -24.20 -20.46 -4.89
N ALA A 587 -23.13 -20.20 -4.13
CA ALA A 587 -21.87 -19.70 -4.68
C ALA A 587 -21.22 -20.70 -5.66
N GLN A 588 -21.26 -21.99 -5.35
CA GLN A 588 -20.77 -23.05 -6.25
C GLN A 588 -21.62 -23.13 -7.52
N ALA A 589 -22.95 -23.10 -7.40
CA ALA A 589 -23.84 -23.16 -8.55
C ALA A 589 -23.64 -21.97 -9.51
N LEU A 590 -23.48 -20.75 -8.98
CA LEU A 590 -23.20 -19.56 -9.78
C LEU A 590 -21.82 -19.63 -10.47
N ALA A 591 -20.79 -20.14 -9.79
CA ALA A 591 -19.44 -20.27 -10.36
C ALA A 591 -19.35 -21.25 -11.53
N MET A 592 -20.30 -22.18 -11.67
CA MET A 592 -20.35 -23.12 -12.79
C MET A 592 -20.76 -22.49 -14.11
N ASP A 593 -21.47 -21.36 -14.07
CA ASP A 593 -22.03 -20.69 -15.27
C ASP A 593 -21.49 -19.26 -15.46
N THR A 594 -20.61 -18.80 -14.57
CA THR A 594 -20.01 -17.46 -14.58
C THR A 594 -18.49 -17.54 -14.45
N ALA A 595 -17.80 -16.42 -14.71
CA ALA A 595 -16.34 -16.37 -14.57
C ALA A 595 -15.90 -16.05 -13.13
N PHE A 596 -16.83 -15.68 -12.25
CA PHE A 596 -16.56 -15.46 -10.83
C PHE A 596 -16.34 -16.80 -10.11
N PRO A 597 -15.23 -16.97 -9.36
CA PRO A 597 -15.04 -18.13 -8.50
C PRO A 597 -16.01 -18.10 -7.31
N PRO A 598 -16.22 -19.25 -6.62
CA PRO A 598 -17.13 -19.35 -5.49
C PRO A 598 -16.90 -18.30 -4.38
N ILE A 599 -15.64 -17.95 -4.08
CA ILE A 599 -15.32 -16.95 -3.05
C ILE A 599 -15.93 -15.58 -3.34
N LEU A 600 -15.99 -15.12 -4.59
CA LEU A 600 -16.57 -13.82 -4.93
C LEU A 600 -18.09 -13.85 -4.70
N TRP A 601 -18.78 -14.87 -5.21
CA TRP A 601 -20.22 -15.04 -4.97
C TRP A 601 -20.57 -15.16 -3.50
N ARG A 602 -19.75 -15.89 -2.74
CA ARG A 602 -19.92 -16.02 -1.29
C ARG A 602 -19.81 -14.68 -0.58
N VAL A 603 -18.79 -13.87 -0.89
CA VAL A 603 -18.64 -12.54 -0.28
C VAL A 603 -19.78 -11.62 -0.69
N LEU A 604 -20.16 -11.62 -1.97
CA LEU A 604 -21.20 -10.77 -2.53
C LEU A 604 -22.56 -10.98 -1.86
N PHE A 605 -22.98 -12.25 -1.70
CA PHE A 605 -24.27 -12.61 -1.11
C PHE A 605 -24.22 -12.79 0.42
N ALA A 606 -23.04 -12.82 1.04
CA ALA A 606 -22.93 -12.82 2.50
C ALA A 606 -23.48 -11.52 3.11
N GLY A 607 -23.38 -10.40 2.40
CA GLY A 607 -23.73 -9.07 2.93
C GLY A 607 -22.72 -8.55 3.93
N VAL A 608 -21.42 -8.71 3.62
CA VAL A 608 -20.35 -8.20 4.46
C VAL A 608 -20.35 -6.67 4.50
N TYR A 609 -19.91 -6.11 5.62
CA TYR A 609 -19.78 -4.67 5.81
C TYR A 609 -18.60 -4.29 6.69
N THR A 610 -18.03 -3.10 6.51
CA THR A 610 -16.85 -2.67 7.29
C THR A 610 -17.22 -2.18 8.69
N GLU A 611 -16.22 -2.15 9.58
CA GLU A 611 -16.31 -1.48 10.87
C GLU A 611 -16.57 0.02 10.68
N VAL A 612 -17.31 0.61 11.61
CA VAL A 612 -17.71 2.02 11.57
C VAL A 612 -16.48 2.92 11.44
N GLY A 613 -16.47 3.77 10.42
CA GLY A 613 -15.39 4.72 10.17
C GLY A 613 -14.06 4.12 9.71
N SER A 614 -14.04 2.82 9.35
CA SER A 614 -12.85 2.14 8.86
C SER A 614 -12.94 1.78 7.38
N PHE A 615 -11.90 2.14 6.63
CA PHE A 615 -11.65 1.60 5.31
C PHE A 615 -10.95 0.23 5.44
N TYR A 616 -11.49 -0.81 4.80
CA TYR A 616 -10.89 -2.15 4.74
C TYR A 616 -10.71 -2.91 6.07
N SER A 617 -11.55 -2.64 7.07
CA SER A 617 -11.63 -3.48 8.28
C SER A 617 -13.03 -4.06 8.39
N TRP A 618 -13.13 -5.38 8.54
CA TRP A 618 -14.41 -6.07 8.71
C TRP A 618 -14.55 -6.62 10.14
N PRO A 619 -15.76 -6.55 10.71
CA PRO A 619 -16.07 -7.12 12.00
C PRO A 619 -15.59 -8.57 12.13
N GLU A 620 -15.05 -8.91 13.30
CA GLU A 620 -14.43 -10.21 13.54
C GLU A 620 -15.40 -11.38 13.29
N HIS A 621 -16.69 -11.21 13.60
CA HIS A 621 -17.70 -12.25 13.40
C HIS A 621 -17.86 -12.61 11.91
N GLN A 622 -17.85 -11.64 11.00
CA GLN A 622 -17.94 -11.88 9.55
C GLN A 622 -16.70 -12.59 9.03
N ARG A 623 -15.51 -12.13 9.45
CA ARG A 623 -14.23 -12.75 9.08
C ARG A 623 -14.12 -14.18 9.54
N LYS A 624 -14.54 -14.47 10.78
CA LYS A 624 -14.56 -15.82 11.35
C LYS A 624 -15.58 -16.71 10.64
N ALA A 625 -16.76 -16.19 10.32
CA ALA A 625 -17.80 -16.94 9.61
C ALA A 625 -17.32 -17.35 8.20
N LEU A 626 -16.77 -16.40 7.43
CA LEU A 626 -16.28 -16.65 6.06
C LEU A 626 -14.89 -17.29 6.00
N LYS A 627 -14.15 -17.32 7.12
CA LYS A 627 -12.74 -17.74 7.21
C LYS A 627 -11.82 -16.94 6.29
N LEU A 628 -12.09 -15.64 6.16
CA LEU A 628 -11.35 -14.72 5.31
C LEU A 628 -10.60 -13.65 6.13
N SER A 629 -9.47 -13.19 5.59
CA SER A 629 -8.72 -12.05 6.13
C SER A 629 -9.32 -10.73 5.64
N ASN A 630 -9.01 -9.61 6.33
CA ASN A 630 -9.35 -8.27 5.84
C ASN A 630 -8.86 -8.04 4.40
N ARG A 631 -7.66 -8.55 4.06
CA ARG A 631 -7.10 -8.44 2.72
C ARG A 631 -7.97 -9.16 1.68
N ALA A 632 -8.40 -10.38 1.97
CA ALA A 632 -9.21 -11.17 1.04
C ALA A 632 -10.60 -10.55 0.83
N LEU A 633 -11.22 -10.03 1.90
CA LEU A 633 -12.50 -9.30 1.81
C LEU A 633 -12.33 -8.01 1.01
N GLY A 634 -11.28 -7.24 1.28
CA GLY A 634 -10.97 -6.03 0.52
C GLY A 634 -10.79 -6.28 -0.97
N GLN A 635 -10.04 -7.33 -1.33
CA GLN A 635 -9.85 -7.71 -2.73
C GLN A 635 -11.16 -8.14 -3.40
N ALA A 636 -12.01 -8.89 -2.70
CA ALA A 636 -13.31 -9.28 -3.24
C ALA A 636 -14.21 -8.07 -3.49
N GLU A 637 -14.28 -7.13 -2.54
CA GLU A 637 -15.05 -5.89 -2.68
C GLU A 637 -14.50 -5.00 -3.81
N ASP A 638 -13.19 -4.83 -3.91
CA ASP A 638 -12.56 -4.08 -5.00
C ASP A 638 -12.92 -4.67 -6.37
N ILE A 639 -12.99 -6.00 -6.47
CA ILE A 639 -13.39 -6.72 -7.68
C ILE A 639 -14.88 -6.54 -7.94
N HIS A 640 -15.76 -6.69 -6.94
CA HIS A 640 -17.20 -6.46 -7.13
C HIS A 640 -17.45 -5.06 -7.66
N HIS A 641 -16.84 -4.03 -7.06
CA HIS A 641 -17.05 -2.65 -7.49
C HIS A 641 -16.35 -2.31 -8.80
N GLY A 642 -15.14 -2.81 -9.03
CA GLY A 642 -14.43 -2.61 -10.29
C GLY A 642 -15.09 -3.32 -11.46
N CYS A 643 -15.54 -4.56 -11.26
CA CYS A 643 -16.14 -5.41 -12.30
C CYS A 643 -17.60 -5.08 -12.55
N LEU A 644 -18.40 -4.96 -11.48
CA LEU A 644 -19.85 -4.84 -11.59
C LEU A 644 -20.34 -3.40 -11.50
N GLY A 645 -19.54 -2.44 -11.02
CA GLY A 645 -19.93 -1.02 -11.01
C GLY A 645 -21.37 -0.79 -10.55
N SER A 646 -22.17 -0.18 -11.42
CA SER A 646 -23.62 -0.05 -11.20
C SER A 646 -24.42 -1.31 -11.59
N GLU A 647 -23.95 -2.13 -12.53
CA GLU A 647 -24.51 -3.42 -12.94
C GLU A 647 -24.62 -4.44 -11.79
N LEU A 648 -23.94 -4.21 -10.66
CA LEU A 648 -24.13 -4.96 -9.42
C LEU A 648 -25.61 -5.10 -9.04
N ALA A 649 -26.39 -4.03 -9.22
CA ALA A 649 -27.82 -4.02 -8.93
C ALA A 649 -28.61 -4.97 -9.83
N LEU A 650 -28.25 -5.06 -11.12
CA LEU A 650 -28.85 -5.98 -12.08
C LEU A 650 -28.55 -7.43 -11.71
N VAL A 651 -27.27 -7.74 -11.46
CA VAL A 651 -26.81 -9.10 -11.14
C VAL A 651 -27.47 -9.61 -9.86
N MET A 652 -27.45 -8.82 -8.78
CA MET A 652 -28.04 -9.24 -7.51
C MET A 652 -29.58 -9.24 -7.56
N GLY A 653 -30.19 -8.21 -8.15
CA GLY A 653 -31.63 -8.05 -8.22
C GLY A 653 -32.34 -9.05 -9.14
N ALA A 654 -31.66 -9.54 -10.19
CA ALA A 654 -32.17 -10.63 -11.04
C ALA A 654 -32.46 -11.91 -10.25
N GLY A 655 -31.74 -12.13 -9.15
CA GLY A 655 -31.93 -13.28 -8.27
C GLY A 655 -33.16 -13.20 -7.35
N TRP A 656 -33.82 -12.06 -7.24
CA TRP A 656 -34.95 -11.86 -6.31
C TRP A 656 -36.24 -12.55 -6.77
N HIS A 657 -36.96 -13.18 -5.83
CA HIS A 657 -38.30 -13.73 -6.03
C HIS A 657 -39.05 -13.83 -4.68
N ASP A 658 -40.36 -14.09 -4.69
CA ASP A 658 -41.22 -14.08 -3.48
C ASP A 658 -40.84 -15.12 -2.40
N ASP A 659 -40.03 -16.12 -2.73
CA ASP A 659 -39.63 -17.22 -1.81
C ASP A 659 -38.12 -17.17 -1.48
N TYR A 660 -37.49 -16.02 -1.73
CA TYR A 660 -36.03 -15.81 -1.63
C TYR A 660 -35.47 -16.14 -0.25
N LEU A 661 -36.17 -15.78 0.83
CA LEU A 661 -35.71 -16.02 2.21
C LEU A 661 -35.62 -17.51 2.54
N ARG A 662 -36.35 -18.34 1.81
CA ARG A 662 -36.37 -19.78 1.98
C ARG A 662 -35.37 -20.48 1.06
N THR A 663 -35.37 -20.13 -0.22
CA THR A 663 -34.60 -20.85 -1.25
C THR A 663 -33.35 -20.13 -1.75
N GLY A 664 -33.06 -18.94 -1.23
CA GLY A 664 -31.95 -18.10 -1.68
C GLY A 664 -32.14 -17.51 -3.09
N PRO A 665 -31.09 -16.94 -3.69
CA PRO A 665 -31.14 -16.34 -5.01
C PRO A 665 -31.46 -17.31 -6.14
N GLN A 666 -32.25 -16.86 -7.13
CA GLN A 666 -32.53 -17.63 -8.34
C GLN A 666 -31.31 -17.68 -9.26
N VAL A 667 -30.48 -18.73 -9.09
CA VAL A 667 -29.20 -18.93 -9.81
C VAL A 667 -29.34 -18.73 -11.32
N HIS A 668 -30.36 -19.30 -11.96
CA HIS A 668 -30.53 -19.23 -13.42
C HIS A 668 -30.74 -17.81 -13.97
N GLN A 669 -31.41 -16.93 -13.20
CA GLN A 669 -31.62 -15.53 -13.63
C GLN A 669 -30.33 -14.74 -13.51
N ILE A 670 -29.59 -14.97 -12.42
CA ILE A 670 -28.29 -14.33 -12.21
C ILE A 670 -27.32 -14.74 -13.32
N THR A 671 -27.28 -16.02 -13.71
CA THR A 671 -26.38 -16.50 -14.77
C THR A 671 -26.82 -16.03 -16.16
N THR A 672 -28.12 -15.84 -16.38
CA THR A 672 -28.65 -15.21 -17.60
C THR A 672 -28.23 -13.75 -17.69
N MET A 673 -28.47 -12.97 -16.64
CA MET A 673 -28.04 -11.57 -16.53
C MET A 673 -26.52 -11.43 -16.68
N TRP A 674 -25.75 -12.31 -16.04
CA TRP A 674 -24.29 -12.36 -16.21
C TRP A 674 -23.89 -12.55 -17.68
N ARG A 675 -24.54 -13.48 -18.39
CA ARG A 675 -24.24 -13.76 -19.79
C ARG A 675 -24.58 -12.60 -20.71
N GLU A 676 -25.64 -11.84 -20.41
CA GLU A 676 -25.98 -10.62 -21.15
C GLU A 676 -24.92 -9.53 -20.96
N LEU A 677 -24.43 -9.36 -19.73
CA LEU A 677 -23.45 -8.32 -19.39
C LEU A 677 -22.02 -8.66 -19.82
N PHE A 678 -21.58 -9.89 -19.61
CA PHE A 678 -20.17 -10.29 -19.73
C PHE A 678 -19.94 -11.39 -20.76
N GLY A 679 -20.99 -12.01 -21.29
CA GLY A 679 -20.92 -13.16 -22.20
C GLY A 679 -20.63 -14.47 -21.48
N THR A 680 -20.26 -15.49 -22.26
CA THR A 680 -19.92 -16.81 -21.72
C THR A 680 -18.56 -16.79 -21.02
N PRO A 681 -18.41 -17.45 -19.85
CA PRO A 681 -17.13 -17.51 -19.16
C PRO A 681 -16.07 -18.18 -20.06
N TRP A 682 -14.93 -17.52 -20.23
CA TRP A 682 -13.80 -18.07 -20.98
C TRP A 682 -12.95 -19.03 -20.12
N ILE A 683 -13.11 -18.98 -18.79
CA ILE A 683 -12.46 -19.83 -17.81
C ILE A 683 -13.36 -19.99 -16.57
N HIS A 684 -13.26 -21.14 -15.90
CA HIS A 684 -13.79 -21.35 -14.54
C HIS A 684 -12.62 -21.45 -13.56
N LEU A 685 -12.67 -20.63 -12.50
CA LEU A 685 -11.63 -20.56 -11.48
C LEU A 685 -12.12 -21.18 -10.17
N ASP A 686 -11.25 -21.95 -9.52
CA ASP A 686 -11.43 -22.29 -8.11
C ASP A 686 -10.87 -21.20 -7.19
N ASP A 687 -11.23 -21.26 -5.91
CA ASP A 687 -10.82 -20.27 -4.91
C ASP A 687 -9.28 -20.17 -4.76
N ALA A 688 -8.57 -21.29 -4.92
CA ALA A 688 -7.12 -21.35 -4.77
C ALA A 688 -6.41 -20.63 -5.92
N THR A 689 -6.77 -20.97 -7.16
CA THR A 689 -6.24 -20.36 -8.38
C THR A 689 -6.57 -18.87 -8.41
N PHE A 690 -7.79 -18.50 -8.02
CA PHE A 690 -8.17 -17.10 -7.95
C PHE A 690 -7.37 -16.31 -6.91
N THR A 691 -7.12 -16.89 -5.73
CA THR A 691 -6.34 -16.23 -4.67
C THR A 691 -4.95 -15.82 -5.16
N ASP A 692 -4.35 -16.62 -6.05
CA ASP A 692 -3.02 -16.35 -6.61
C ASP A 692 -3.01 -15.16 -7.59
N ILE A 693 -4.15 -14.79 -8.18
CA ILE A 693 -4.29 -13.70 -9.16
C ILE A 693 -5.13 -12.52 -8.67
N ALA A 694 -5.80 -12.64 -7.51
CA ALA A 694 -6.81 -11.67 -7.06
C ALA A 694 -6.26 -10.23 -6.95
N ALA A 695 -4.98 -10.07 -6.59
CA ALA A 695 -4.34 -8.76 -6.54
C ALA A 695 -4.17 -8.11 -7.93
N ASP A 696 -3.86 -8.91 -8.94
CA ASP A 696 -3.61 -8.43 -10.31
C ASP A 696 -4.93 -8.10 -11.02
N VAL A 697 -6.01 -8.80 -10.66
CA VAL A 697 -7.37 -8.64 -11.20
C VAL A 697 -8.15 -7.50 -10.52
N ALA A 698 -7.80 -7.09 -9.30
CA ALA A 698 -8.55 -6.10 -8.52
C ALA A 698 -8.82 -4.75 -9.21
N HIS A 699 -7.99 -4.39 -10.20
CA HIS A 699 -8.10 -3.12 -10.93
C HIS A 699 -8.36 -3.28 -12.42
N THR A 700 -8.70 -4.49 -12.89
CA THR A 700 -8.95 -4.75 -14.31
C THR A 700 -10.39 -4.48 -14.74
N GLY A 701 -11.24 -4.06 -13.80
CA GLY A 701 -12.68 -3.96 -14.02
C GLY A 701 -13.29 -5.26 -14.53
N ALA A 702 -14.24 -5.16 -15.46
CA ALA A 702 -14.90 -6.33 -16.06
C ALA A 702 -14.03 -7.09 -17.07
N ALA A 703 -12.90 -6.52 -17.53
CA ALA A 703 -12.14 -7.06 -18.66
C ALA A 703 -11.61 -8.48 -18.42
N PHE A 704 -11.18 -8.80 -17.20
CA PHE A 704 -10.74 -10.16 -16.86
C PHE A 704 -11.88 -11.18 -16.94
N PHE A 705 -13.08 -10.83 -16.51
CA PHE A 705 -14.23 -11.73 -16.43
C PHE A 705 -15.08 -11.76 -17.70
N SER A 706 -14.92 -10.77 -18.57
CA SER A 706 -15.59 -10.69 -19.86
C SER A 706 -15.13 -11.78 -20.82
N SER A 707 -16.07 -12.22 -21.66
CA SER A 707 -15.83 -13.10 -22.82
C SER A 707 -14.96 -12.45 -23.90
N GLN A 708 -14.92 -11.12 -23.99
CA GLN A 708 -14.14 -10.41 -24.99
C GLN A 708 -12.68 -10.17 -24.53
N PRO A 709 -11.66 -10.48 -25.34
CA PRO A 709 -10.25 -10.23 -25.03
C PRO A 709 -9.86 -8.75 -25.25
N ASP A 710 -10.59 -7.81 -24.65
CA ASP A 710 -10.33 -6.37 -24.82
C ASP A 710 -9.61 -5.79 -23.60
N TYR A 711 -8.28 -5.75 -23.68
CA TYR A 711 -7.47 -5.09 -22.64
C TYR A 711 -7.58 -3.56 -22.68
N GLN A 712 -8.03 -2.95 -23.79
CA GLN A 712 -8.12 -1.49 -23.94
C GLN A 712 -9.26 -0.91 -23.11
N ALA A 713 -10.23 -1.74 -22.72
CA ALA A 713 -11.26 -1.40 -21.74
C ALA A 713 -10.69 -1.12 -20.33
N VAL A 714 -9.45 -1.54 -20.04
CA VAL A 714 -8.78 -1.29 -18.75
C VAL A 714 -8.03 0.04 -18.79
N GLU A 715 -8.07 0.79 -17.68
CA GLU A 715 -7.29 2.02 -17.53
C GLU A 715 -5.80 1.77 -17.84
N PRO A 716 -5.12 2.60 -18.66
CA PRO A 716 -3.78 2.30 -19.19
C PRO A 716 -2.75 1.83 -18.16
N ARG A 717 -2.73 2.45 -16.97
CA ARG A 717 -1.80 2.10 -15.88
C ARG A 717 -2.01 0.69 -15.29
N TYR A 718 -3.17 0.07 -15.50
CA TYR A 718 -3.50 -1.27 -14.98
C TYR A 718 -3.56 -2.35 -16.08
N GLN A 719 -3.36 -1.98 -17.35
CA GLN A 719 -3.37 -2.97 -18.45
C GLN A 719 -2.30 -4.06 -18.28
N HIS A 720 -1.13 -3.71 -17.73
CA HIS A 720 -0.06 -4.67 -17.47
C HIS A 720 -0.44 -5.68 -16.37
N THR A 721 -1.24 -5.30 -15.37
CA THR A 721 -1.67 -6.24 -14.32
C THR A 721 -2.64 -7.28 -14.86
N LEU A 722 -3.49 -6.90 -15.82
CA LEU A 722 -4.33 -7.85 -16.56
C LEU A 722 -3.49 -8.89 -17.31
N PHE A 723 -2.43 -8.43 -18.00
CA PHE A 723 -1.49 -9.32 -18.68
C PHE A 723 -0.78 -10.27 -17.70
N ASP A 724 -0.32 -9.74 -16.56
CA ASP A 724 0.34 -10.53 -15.52
C ASP A 724 -0.60 -11.58 -14.93
N ALA A 725 -1.89 -11.26 -14.74
CA ALA A 725 -2.91 -12.21 -14.31
C ALA A 725 -3.09 -13.36 -15.32
N TYR A 726 -3.14 -13.06 -16.62
CA TYR A 726 -3.19 -14.08 -17.67
C TYR A 726 -1.96 -15.00 -17.64
N LEU A 727 -0.76 -14.44 -17.48
CA LEU A 727 0.47 -15.23 -17.39
C LEU A 727 0.62 -16.04 -16.11
N ARG A 728 -0.20 -15.83 -15.08
CA ARG A 728 -0.25 -16.73 -13.91
C ARG A 728 -1.15 -17.95 -14.12
N LEU A 729 -1.96 -17.96 -15.18
CA LEU A 729 -2.93 -19.03 -15.45
C LEU A 729 -2.43 -20.05 -16.47
N TRP A 730 -1.37 -19.75 -17.22
CA TRP A 730 -0.95 -20.58 -18.36
C TRP A 730 -0.58 -22.01 -17.99
N ASP A 731 -0.10 -22.25 -16.77
CA ASP A 731 0.24 -23.58 -16.24
C ASP A 731 -0.90 -24.24 -15.46
N GLN A 732 -2.04 -23.55 -15.32
CA GLN A 732 -3.26 -24.04 -14.69
C GLN A 732 -4.30 -24.53 -15.71
N VAL A 733 -4.17 -24.10 -16.98
CA VAL A 733 -5.05 -24.53 -18.06
C VAL A 733 -4.43 -25.68 -18.84
N ALA A 734 -5.23 -26.68 -19.20
CA ALA A 734 -4.76 -27.79 -20.03
C ALA A 734 -4.49 -27.29 -21.47
N PRO A 735 -3.25 -27.42 -22.00
CA PRO A 735 -2.94 -27.10 -23.39
C PRO A 735 -3.93 -27.69 -24.40
N GLY A 736 -4.30 -26.92 -25.43
CA GLY A 736 -5.27 -27.32 -26.45
C GLY A 736 -6.72 -27.36 -25.99
N SER A 737 -7.02 -27.09 -24.72
CA SER A 737 -8.38 -26.91 -24.23
C SER A 737 -8.96 -25.55 -24.66
N VAL A 738 -10.29 -25.42 -24.62
CA VAL A 738 -10.96 -24.15 -24.92
C VAL A 738 -10.45 -23.00 -24.02
N PRO A 739 -10.30 -23.15 -22.68
CA PRO A 739 -9.70 -22.11 -21.85
C PRO A 739 -8.26 -21.76 -22.23
N ALA A 740 -7.43 -22.75 -22.61
CA ALA A 740 -6.04 -22.48 -23.01
C ALA A 740 -5.95 -21.71 -24.34
N CYS A 741 -6.80 -22.03 -25.32
CA CYS A 741 -6.89 -21.27 -26.56
C CYS A 741 -7.39 -19.83 -26.32
N ASN A 742 -8.39 -19.63 -25.44
CA ASN A 742 -8.86 -18.30 -25.05
C ASN A 742 -7.77 -17.50 -24.33
N LEU A 743 -7.01 -18.15 -23.45
CA LEU A 743 -5.88 -17.53 -22.75
C LEU A 743 -4.78 -17.11 -23.73
N ALA A 744 -4.47 -17.95 -24.72
CA ALA A 744 -3.52 -17.63 -25.78
C ALA A 744 -3.96 -16.39 -26.58
N GLU A 745 -5.24 -16.31 -26.96
CA GLU A 745 -5.80 -15.14 -27.65
C GLU A 745 -5.70 -13.86 -26.82
N ARG A 746 -5.95 -13.94 -25.51
CA ARG A 746 -5.84 -12.83 -24.57
C ARG A 746 -4.41 -12.34 -24.41
N ILE A 747 -3.45 -13.25 -24.28
CA ILE A 747 -2.03 -12.92 -24.25
C ILE A 747 -1.60 -12.27 -25.58
N GLU A 748 -2.05 -12.79 -26.72
CA GLU A 748 -1.72 -12.25 -28.03
C GLU A 748 -2.35 -10.89 -28.35
N ALA A 749 -3.50 -10.55 -27.75
CA ALA A 749 -4.09 -9.22 -27.90
C ALA A 749 -3.10 -8.10 -27.53
N PHE A 750 -2.24 -8.35 -26.53
CA PHE A 750 -1.18 -7.43 -26.10
C PHE A 750 -0.01 -7.29 -27.08
N ARG A 751 0.04 -8.02 -28.21
CA ARG A 751 1.05 -7.75 -29.26
C ARG A 751 0.97 -6.32 -29.79
N SER A 752 -0.21 -5.70 -29.70
CA SER A 752 -0.45 -4.30 -30.09
C SER A 752 -0.16 -3.29 -28.97
N TYR A 753 0.12 -3.75 -27.75
CA TYR A 753 0.28 -2.92 -26.56
C TYR A 753 1.39 -1.88 -26.73
N GLN A 754 1.12 -0.66 -26.28
CA GLN A 754 2.06 0.45 -26.30
C GLN A 754 2.26 0.97 -24.88
N VAL A 755 3.52 1.24 -24.53
CA VAL A 755 3.91 1.82 -23.26
C VAL A 755 4.87 2.96 -23.51
N ALA A 756 4.83 3.97 -22.64
CA ALA A 756 5.83 5.02 -22.65
C ALA A 756 7.24 4.43 -22.42
N ASP A 757 8.27 5.17 -22.81
CA ASP A 757 9.68 4.72 -22.69
C ASP A 757 9.98 3.36 -23.36
N SER A 758 9.21 2.95 -24.37
CA SER A 758 9.39 1.69 -25.12
C SER A 758 10.76 1.53 -25.81
N HIS A 759 11.50 2.63 -25.98
CA HIS A 759 12.88 2.63 -26.46
C HIS A 759 13.87 1.94 -25.49
N ILE A 760 13.49 1.73 -24.23
CA ILE A 760 14.28 0.94 -23.27
C ILE A 760 14.16 -0.53 -23.64
N ALA A 761 15.27 -1.18 -24.00
CA ALA A 761 15.28 -2.60 -24.36
C ALA A 761 14.98 -3.48 -23.15
N LEU A 762 14.12 -4.50 -23.32
CA LEU A 762 13.90 -5.52 -22.31
C LEU A 762 15.23 -6.22 -21.99
N GLY A 763 15.47 -6.50 -20.70
CA GLY A 763 16.72 -7.12 -20.24
C GLY A 763 17.89 -6.15 -20.06
N SER A 764 17.73 -4.87 -20.43
CA SER A 764 18.76 -3.85 -20.16
C SER A 764 18.89 -3.54 -18.67
N THR A 765 19.95 -2.81 -18.30
CA THR A 765 20.22 -2.44 -16.90
C THR A 765 19.05 -1.66 -16.30
N LEU A 766 18.57 -2.10 -15.14
CA LEU A 766 17.50 -1.43 -14.42
C LEU A 766 17.99 -0.07 -13.88
N ASP A 767 17.63 0.99 -14.59
CA ASP A 767 17.89 2.36 -14.20
C ASP A 767 16.57 3.11 -14.05
N PRO A 768 16.06 3.30 -12.81
CA PRO A 768 14.81 4.02 -12.57
C PRO A 768 14.76 5.42 -13.19
N SER A 769 15.91 6.06 -13.44
CA SER A 769 15.96 7.38 -14.07
C SER A 769 15.62 7.39 -15.57
N ARG A 770 15.61 6.21 -16.21
CA ARG A 770 15.22 6.05 -17.62
C ARG A 770 13.70 5.95 -17.80
N PHE A 771 13.00 5.48 -16.78
CA PHE A 771 11.54 5.34 -16.73
C PHE A 771 10.93 6.67 -16.25
N LYS A 772 10.70 7.60 -17.18
CA LYS A 772 10.21 8.95 -16.87
C LYS A 772 8.69 9.04 -16.98
N ALA A 773 8.11 8.24 -17.86
CA ALA A 773 6.70 8.28 -18.23
C ALA A 773 6.00 6.92 -18.09
N SER A 774 6.70 5.89 -17.64
CA SER A 774 6.19 4.56 -17.29
C SER A 774 6.88 4.03 -16.03
N GLU A 775 6.34 2.97 -15.44
CA GLU A 775 7.01 2.14 -14.44
C GLU A 775 7.61 0.87 -15.06
N PRO A 776 8.66 0.26 -14.48
CA PRO A 776 9.26 -0.97 -15.01
C PRO A 776 8.28 -2.14 -15.22
N ALA A 777 7.24 -2.26 -14.39
CA ALA A 777 6.22 -3.30 -14.49
C ALA A 777 5.30 -3.12 -15.71
N GLU A 778 5.07 -1.88 -16.15
CA GLU A 778 4.24 -1.59 -17.34
C GLU A 778 4.84 -2.13 -18.64
N HIS A 779 6.11 -2.55 -18.64
CA HIS A 779 6.76 -3.15 -19.80
C HIS A 779 6.53 -4.66 -19.92
N SER A 780 5.89 -5.32 -18.95
CA SER A 780 5.65 -6.77 -19.00
C SER A 780 4.93 -7.24 -20.27
N PRO A 781 3.91 -6.54 -20.81
CA PRO A 781 3.20 -7.02 -21.99
C PRO A 781 4.05 -6.99 -23.26
N ARG A 782 5.12 -6.20 -23.30
CA ARG A 782 6.04 -6.19 -24.46
C ARG A 782 6.70 -7.55 -24.69
N ALA A 783 6.75 -8.42 -23.68
CA ALA A 783 7.30 -9.76 -23.81
C ALA A 783 6.61 -10.58 -24.93
N VAL A 784 5.30 -10.39 -25.16
CA VAL A 784 4.60 -11.04 -26.28
C VAL A 784 4.91 -10.38 -27.62
N ALA A 785 4.99 -9.05 -27.68
CA ALA A 785 5.28 -8.32 -28.91
C ALA A 785 6.72 -8.55 -29.40
N GLU A 786 7.67 -8.75 -28.48
CA GLU A 786 9.08 -9.01 -28.75
C GLU A 786 9.40 -10.51 -28.92
N GLY A 787 8.38 -11.39 -28.91
CA GLY A 787 8.51 -12.81 -29.22
C GLY A 787 9.02 -13.71 -28.09
N TYR A 788 9.24 -13.16 -26.89
CA TYR A 788 9.73 -13.94 -25.74
C TYR A 788 8.74 -15.01 -25.24
N LEU A 789 7.46 -14.90 -25.61
CA LEU A 789 6.38 -15.80 -25.15
C LEU A 789 5.76 -16.61 -26.29
N ASP A 790 6.34 -16.60 -27.49
CA ASP A 790 5.76 -17.29 -28.66
C ASP A 790 5.65 -18.81 -28.44
N GLU A 791 6.64 -19.44 -27.79
CA GLU A 791 6.60 -20.86 -27.44
C GLU A 791 5.50 -21.18 -26.42
N VAL A 792 5.30 -20.30 -25.43
CA VAL A 792 4.24 -20.44 -24.43
C VAL A 792 2.86 -20.32 -25.09
N VAL A 793 2.66 -19.33 -25.95
CA VAL A 793 1.41 -19.13 -26.69
C VAL A 793 1.13 -20.32 -27.63
N GLY A 794 2.15 -20.79 -28.35
CA GLY A 794 2.03 -21.97 -29.21
C GLY A 794 1.67 -23.24 -28.42
N TYR A 795 2.30 -23.43 -27.26
CA TYR A 795 1.99 -24.54 -26.36
C TYR A 795 0.56 -24.48 -25.83
N LEU A 796 0.05 -23.31 -25.43
CA LEU A 796 -1.35 -23.18 -25.00
C LEU A 796 -2.35 -23.63 -26.09
N ARG A 797 -2.05 -23.38 -27.37
CA ARG A 797 -2.93 -23.73 -28.49
C ARG A 797 -2.87 -25.19 -28.90
N THR A 798 -1.68 -25.79 -28.95
CA THR A 798 -1.47 -27.12 -29.57
C THR A 798 -0.62 -28.06 -28.73
N GLY A 799 -0.21 -27.66 -27.53
CA GLY A 799 0.59 -28.46 -26.63
C GLY A 799 -0.13 -29.72 -26.15
N THR A 800 0.65 -30.68 -25.67
CA THR A 800 0.09 -31.90 -25.06
C THR A 800 -0.18 -31.66 -23.57
N PRO A 801 -1.41 -31.91 -23.08
CA PRO A 801 -1.70 -31.83 -21.65
C PRO A 801 -0.80 -32.75 -20.82
N LEU A 802 -0.31 -32.21 -19.71
CA LEU A 802 0.44 -32.97 -18.71
C LEU A 802 -0.50 -33.56 -17.68
N VAL A 803 -0.19 -34.79 -17.24
CA VAL A 803 -0.88 -35.44 -16.11
C VAL A 803 -0.01 -35.30 -14.88
N GLY A 804 -0.41 -34.44 -13.95
CA GLY A 804 0.35 -34.09 -12.74
C GLY A 804 0.84 -32.64 -12.75
N ASP A 805 1.61 -32.25 -11.73
CA ASP A 805 2.12 -30.88 -11.61
C ASP A 805 3.28 -30.65 -12.59
N ALA A 806 3.17 -29.63 -13.44
CA ALA A 806 4.18 -29.34 -14.46
C ALA A 806 5.56 -28.97 -13.89
N HIS A 807 5.60 -28.47 -12.65
CA HIS A 807 6.84 -28.16 -11.95
C HIS A 807 7.61 -29.41 -11.51
N ASP A 808 6.99 -30.59 -11.50
CA ASP A 808 7.66 -31.86 -11.20
C ASP A 808 8.15 -32.50 -12.51
N PRO A 809 9.48 -32.57 -12.75
CA PRO A 809 10.03 -33.14 -13.97
C PRO A 809 9.71 -34.62 -14.15
N LYS A 810 9.22 -35.33 -13.11
CA LYS A 810 8.68 -36.68 -13.31
C LYS A 810 7.46 -36.69 -14.24
N HIS A 811 6.67 -35.61 -14.21
CA HIS A 811 5.45 -35.46 -15.01
C HIS A 811 5.72 -34.70 -16.30
N SER A 812 6.53 -33.64 -16.25
CA SER A 812 6.81 -32.80 -17.43
C SER A 812 7.97 -33.30 -18.30
N ALA A 813 8.98 -33.98 -17.74
CA ALA A 813 10.17 -34.44 -18.49
C ALA A 813 10.77 -35.74 -17.91
N PRO A 814 10.01 -36.86 -17.83
CA PRO A 814 10.46 -38.09 -17.19
C PRO A 814 11.74 -38.67 -17.81
N GLU A 815 11.96 -38.47 -19.09
CA GLU A 815 13.19 -38.84 -19.79
C GLU A 815 14.40 -38.08 -19.25
N CYS A 816 14.26 -36.79 -18.97
CA CYS A 816 15.33 -35.97 -18.39
C CYS A 816 15.66 -36.43 -16.96
N VAL A 817 14.65 -36.84 -16.18
CA VAL A 817 14.87 -37.42 -14.84
C VAL A 817 15.67 -38.71 -14.93
N ALA A 818 15.31 -39.62 -15.83
CA ALA A 818 16.00 -40.89 -16.01
C ALA A 818 17.45 -40.67 -16.46
N GLU A 819 17.66 -39.77 -17.42
CA GLU A 819 18.98 -39.43 -17.93
C GLU A 819 19.85 -38.76 -16.85
N ALA A 820 19.30 -37.81 -16.09
CA ALA A 820 20.01 -37.15 -15.00
C ALA A 820 20.39 -38.11 -13.87
N ALA A 821 19.48 -39.00 -13.46
CA ALA A 821 19.75 -40.03 -12.47
C ALA A 821 20.90 -40.95 -12.91
N HIS A 822 20.85 -41.43 -14.17
CA HIS A 822 21.89 -42.30 -14.73
C HIS A 822 23.23 -41.56 -14.86
N THR A 823 23.23 -40.35 -15.41
CA THR A 823 24.46 -39.57 -15.70
C THR A 823 25.19 -39.12 -14.44
N LEU A 824 24.44 -38.78 -13.39
CA LEU A 824 25.00 -38.29 -12.12
C LEU A 824 25.20 -39.40 -11.09
N GLY A 825 24.69 -40.61 -11.34
CA GLY A 825 24.78 -41.73 -10.41
C GLY A 825 24.00 -41.50 -9.11
N ILE A 826 22.85 -40.84 -9.20
CA ILE A 826 21.97 -40.49 -8.06
C ILE A 826 20.59 -41.12 -8.23
N SER A 827 19.82 -41.16 -7.15
CA SER A 827 18.45 -41.67 -7.16
C SER A 827 17.52 -40.82 -8.05
N PRO A 828 16.43 -41.41 -8.59
CA PRO A 828 15.44 -40.65 -9.35
C PRO A 828 14.83 -39.47 -8.58
N ASP A 829 14.63 -39.60 -7.27
CA ASP A 829 14.11 -38.50 -6.44
C ASP A 829 15.15 -37.38 -6.28
N ALA A 830 16.43 -37.70 -6.07
CA ALA A 830 17.49 -36.69 -6.08
C ALA A 830 17.62 -36.00 -7.45
N ALA A 831 17.51 -36.75 -8.55
CA ALA A 831 17.54 -36.20 -9.91
C ALA A 831 16.36 -35.24 -10.18
N ARG A 832 15.13 -35.62 -9.77
CA ARG A 832 13.95 -34.73 -9.83
C ARG A 832 14.20 -33.42 -9.12
N TYR A 833 14.66 -33.50 -7.86
CA TYR A 833 14.89 -32.30 -7.06
C TYR A 833 16.03 -31.45 -7.63
N PHE A 834 17.09 -32.08 -8.14
CA PHE A 834 18.20 -31.36 -8.77
C PHE A 834 17.77 -30.59 -10.02
N LEU A 835 16.97 -31.20 -10.91
CA LEU A 835 16.41 -30.53 -12.09
C LEU A 835 15.54 -29.33 -11.69
N GLN A 836 14.71 -29.47 -10.66
CA GLN A 836 13.91 -28.36 -10.11
C GLN A 836 14.79 -27.23 -9.55
N LEU A 837 15.88 -27.57 -8.85
CA LEU A 837 16.84 -26.60 -8.35
C LEU A 837 17.62 -25.91 -9.47
N LEU A 838 17.88 -26.58 -10.59
CA LEU A 838 18.54 -26.01 -11.77
C LEU A 838 17.60 -25.09 -12.57
N ALA A 839 16.34 -25.47 -12.72
CA ALA A 839 15.41 -24.82 -13.65
C ALA A 839 14.55 -23.72 -12.99
N LEU A 840 13.87 -24.03 -11.89
CA LEU A 840 12.75 -23.23 -11.39
C LEU A 840 13.19 -21.97 -10.64
N ALA A 841 12.50 -20.85 -10.86
CA ALA A 841 12.78 -19.57 -10.20
C ALA A 841 12.58 -19.65 -8.68
N HIS A 842 11.53 -20.35 -8.22
CA HIS A 842 11.09 -20.34 -6.82
C HIS A 842 10.94 -21.75 -6.21
N PRO A 843 11.98 -22.60 -6.17
CA PRO A 843 11.89 -23.98 -5.69
C PRO A 843 12.06 -24.06 -4.16
N GLY A 844 11.29 -23.26 -3.41
CA GLY A 844 11.28 -23.31 -1.94
C GLY A 844 10.72 -24.65 -1.42
N ASP A 845 11.10 -25.04 -0.19
CA ASP A 845 10.75 -26.37 0.35
C ASP A 845 9.24 -26.62 0.38
N ALA A 846 8.43 -25.58 0.61
CA ALA A 846 6.97 -25.68 0.57
C ALA A 846 6.45 -26.02 -0.84
N ASN A 847 6.98 -25.35 -1.87
CA ASN A 847 6.61 -25.58 -3.26
C ASN A 847 7.05 -26.97 -3.73
N ILE A 848 8.29 -27.37 -3.44
CA ILE A 848 8.81 -28.69 -3.83
C ILE A 848 7.98 -29.82 -3.23
N LYS A 849 7.61 -29.70 -1.94
CA LYS A 849 6.71 -30.68 -1.31
C LYS A 849 5.34 -30.72 -1.95
N ARG A 850 4.77 -29.55 -2.28
CA ARG A 850 3.46 -29.44 -2.95
C ARG A 850 3.51 -30.10 -4.32
N TRP A 851 4.43 -29.68 -5.19
CA TRP A 851 4.56 -30.14 -6.56
C TRP A 851 4.85 -31.64 -6.66
N ASN A 852 5.77 -32.15 -5.83
CA ASN A 852 6.20 -33.55 -5.92
C ASN A 852 5.31 -34.50 -5.09
N GLY A 853 4.33 -33.98 -4.34
CA GLY A 853 3.57 -34.76 -3.36
C GLY A 853 4.43 -35.34 -2.24
N TRP A 854 5.51 -34.65 -1.86
CA TRP A 854 6.54 -35.19 -0.95
C TRP A 854 6.27 -34.86 0.52
N LYS A 855 6.61 -35.83 1.38
CA LYS A 855 6.75 -35.60 2.82
C LYS A 855 8.13 -34.99 3.14
N PRO A 856 8.29 -34.31 4.30
CA PRO A 856 9.58 -33.71 4.69
C PRO A 856 10.76 -34.70 4.67
N ALA A 857 10.53 -35.97 4.99
CA ALA A 857 11.58 -37.00 4.97
C ALA A 857 12.15 -37.25 3.57
N GLN A 858 11.32 -37.22 2.52
CA GLN A 858 11.76 -37.44 1.14
C GLN A 858 12.62 -36.26 0.65
N LEU A 859 12.19 -35.03 0.92
CA LEU A 859 12.97 -33.83 0.62
C LEU A 859 14.33 -33.84 1.32
N ASN A 860 14.36 -34.25 2.60
CA ASN A 860 15.60 -34.34 3.36
C ASN A 860 16.55 -35.41 2.79
N ALA A 861 16.03 -36.58 2.41
CA ALA A 861 16.82 -37.65 1.81
C ALA A 861 17.44 -37.21 0.47
N ALA A 862 16.63 -36.65 -0.43
CA ALA A 862 17.11 -36.10 -1.70
C ALA A 862 18.14 -34.99 -1.49
N SER A 863 17.91 -34.08 -0.53
CA SER A 863 18.87 -33.02 -0.21
C SER A 863 20.22 -33.57 0.29
N GLN A 864 20.20 -34.57 1.17
CA GLN A 864 21.41 -35.20 1.70
C GLN A 864 22.21 -35.90 0.60
N GLU A 865 21.52 -36.60 -0.30
CA GLU A 865 22.14 -37.27 -1.43
C GLU A 865 22.81 -36.26 -2.38
N LEU A 866 22.13 -35.17 -2.73
CA LEU A 866 22.70 -34.12 -3.60
C LEU A 866 23.92 -33.43 -2.98
N VAL A 867 23.92 -33.23 -1.66
CA VAL A 867 25.08 -32.69 -0.92
C VAL A 867 26.24 -33.69 -0.93
N ALA A 868 25.96 -34.98 -0.70
CA ALA A 868 26.98 -36.03 -0.74
C ALA A 868 27.60 -36.16 -2.14
N ALA A 869 26.79 -36.02 -3.19
CA ALA A 869 27.23 -35.99 -4.58
C ALA A 869 27.90 -34.66 -4.99
N LYS A 870 27.98 -33.67 -4.09
CA LYS A 870 28.56 -32.32 -4.33
C LYS A 870 27.91 -31.56 -5.48
N LEU A 871 26.64 -31.85 -5.77
CA LEU A 871 25.86 -31.18 -6.81
C LEU A 871 25.22 -29.87 -6.31
N VAL A 872 25.05 -29.75 -4.98
CA VAL A 872 24.49 -28.58 -4.31
C VAL A 872 25.34 -28.19 -3.10
N VAL A 873 25.18 -26.94 -2.66
CA VAL A 873 25.79 -26.40 -1.44
C VAL A 873 24.72 -26.12 -0.39
N GLN A 874 25.08 -26.32 0.88
CA GLN A 874 24.26 -25.87 2.00
C GLN A 874 24.61 -24.41 2.31
N ALA A 875 23.59 -23.55 2.37
CA ALA A 875 23.75 -22.14 2.69
C ALA A 875 22.48 -21.60 3.33
N GLU A 876 22.57 -20.41 3.91
CA GLU A 876 21.39 -19.66 4.38
C GLU A 876 21.19 -18.44 3.49
N ARG A 877 20.04 -18.39 2.80
CA ARG A 877 19.63 -17.26 1.96
C ARG A 877 18.29 -16.75 2.46
N LYS A 878 18.27 -15.56 3.05
CA LYS A 878 17.06 -14.98 3.64
C LYS A 878 15.92 -14.93 2.60
N GLY A 879 14.78 -15.53 2.94
CA GLY A 879 13.58 -15.52 2.11
C GLY A 879 13.53 -16.57 0.98
N SER A 880 14.52 -17.46 0.85
CA SER A 880 14.51 -18.54 -0.15
C SER A 880 13.56 -19.70 0.20
N GLY A 881 13.25 -19.87 1.49
CA GLY A 881 12.43 -20.99 2.00
C GLY A 881 13.06 -22.37 1.82
N ARG A 882 14.38 -22.46 1.62
CA ARG A 882 15.13 -23.72 1.38
C ARG A 882 16.57 -23.66 1.91
N LYS A 883 17.19 -24.83 2.07
CA LYS A 883 18.52 -25.01 2.69
C LYS A 883 19.64 -25.41 1.73
N VAL A 884 19.31 -25.85 0.51
CA VAL A 884 20.28 -26.26 -0.51
C VAL A 884 20.13 -25.44 -1.79
N PHE A 885 21.25 -25.20 -2.45
CA PHE A 885 21.34 -24.34 -3.64
C PHE A 885 22.34 -24.92 -4.63
N VAL A 886 22.14 -24.67 -5.92
CA VAL A 886 23.18 -24.98 -6.90
C VAL A 886 24.39 -24.04 -6.68
N PRO A 887 25.64 -24.50 -6.89
CA PRO A 887 26.81 -23.64 -6.74
C PRO A 887 26.75 -22.42 -7.67
N GLY A 888 27.13 -21.24 -7.18
CA GLY A 888 27.28 -20.04 -8.00
C GLY A 888 26.80 -18.74 -7.39
N GLY A 889 26.78 -17.69 -8.23
CA GLY A 889 26.36 -16.35 -7.84
C GLY A 889 24.89 -16.27 -7.41
N TRP A 890 24.56 -15.24 -6.64
CA TRP A 890 23.23 -15.04 -6.07
C TRP A 890 22.70 -13.64 -6.37
N LEU A 891 21.50 -13.55 -6.93
CA LEU A 891 20.73 -12.33 -7.03
C LEU A 891 19.94 -12.11 -5.75
N ASN A 892 20.10 -10.93 -5.15
CA ASN A 892 19.39 -10.59 -3.93
C ASN A 892 17.88 -10.39 -4.19
N LYS A 893 17.07 -10.55 -3.13
CA LYS A 893 15.65 -10.21 -3.18
C LYS A 893 15.48 -8.73 -3.57
N SER A 894 14.52 -8.44 -4.43
CA SER A 894 14.04 -7.09 -4.74
C SER A 894 12.60 -6.91 -4.21
N GLU A 895 11.99 -5.76 -4.51
CA GLU A 895 10.55 -5.56 -4.29
C GLU A 895 9.68 -6.44 -5.20
N THR A 896 10.16 -6.74 -6.41
CA THR A 896 9.40 -7.45 -7.45
C THR A 896 9.76 -8.92 -7.60
N GLY A 897 10.81 -9.41 -6.93
CA GLY A 897 11.27 -10.79 -7.09
C GLY A 897 12.01 -11.33 -5.86
N VAL A 898 11.81 -12.62 -5.55
CA VAL A 898 12.57 -13.31 -4.49
C VAL A 898 13.97 -13.70 -4.99
N GLY A 899 14.96 -13.84 -4.11
CA GLY A 899 16.33 -14.10 -4.54
C GLY A 899 16.49 -15.35 -5.42
N LEU A 900 17.40 -15.28 -6.40
CA LEU A 900 17.55 -16.25 -7.49
C LEU A 900 19.03 -16.59 -7.72
N GLU A 901 19.35 -17.84 -8.03
CA GLU A 901 20.70 -18.21 -8.49
C GLU A 901 21.02 -17.57 -9.85
N VAL A 902 22.19 -16.93 -9.98
CA VAL A 902 22.63 -16.26 -11.22
C VAL A 902 22.63 -17.22 -12.41
N TRP A 903 22.91 -18.50 -12.16
CA TRP A 903 22.82 -19.60 -13.12
C TRP A 903 21.52 -19.62 -13.93
N LYS A 904 20.40 -19.26 -13.29
CA LYS A 904 19.05 -19.33 -13.86
C LYS A 904 18.71 -18.13 -14.74
N LYS A 905 19.47 -17.04 -14.67
CA LYS A 905 19.19 -15.80 -15.43
C LYS A 905 18.82 -16.04 -16.90
N PRO A 906 19.52 -16.92 -17.67
CA PRO A 906 19.21 -17.09 -19.09
C PRO A 906 17.83 -17.71 -19.39
N HIS A 907 17.15 -18.28 -18.41
CA HIS A 907 15.84 -18.93 -18.57
C HIS A 907 14.66 -18.00 -18.24
N TYR A 908 14.93 -16.80 -17.75
CA TYR A 908 13.94 -15.85 -17.26
C TYR A 908 14.18 -14.47 -17.85
N LEU A 909 13.09 -13.74 -18.08
CA LEU A 909 13.17 -12.37 -18.57
C LEU A 909 13.32 -11.40 -17.39
N LEU A 910 14.55 -10.96 -17.15
CA LEU A 910 14.95 -10.13 -16.01
C LEU A 910 15.57 -8.82 -16.47
N TRP A 911 15.31 -7.73 -15.77
CA TRP A 911 16.13 -6.52 -15.88
C TRP A 911 17.54 -6.80 -15.35
N ASP A 912 18.56 -6.24 -16.00
CA ASP A 912 19.93 -6.43 -15.53
C ASP A 912 20.19 -5.61 -14.26
N SER A 913 20.37 -6.32 -13.15
CA SER A 913 20.46 -5.77 -11.80
C SER A 913 21.21 -6.77 -10.89
N PRO A 914 21.88 -6.28 -9.82
CA PRO A 914 22.41 -7.14 -8.76
C PRO A 914 21.31 -7.80 -7.90
N ALA A 915 20.06 -7.34 -8.02
CA ALA A 915 18.88 -7.95 -7.41
C ALA A 915 18.04 -8.69 -8.47
N HIS A 916 17.21 -9.63 -8.02
CA HIS A 916 16.28 -10.35 -8.87
C HIS A 916 15.09 -9.44 -9.22
N CYS A 917 15.15 -8.83 -10.40
CA CYS A 917 14.14 -7.89 -10.90
C CYS A 917 13.50 -8.45 -12.17
N PRO A 918 12.49 -9.34 -12.05
CA PRO A 918 11.83 -9.88 -13.23
C PRO A 918 11.04 -8.79 -13.96
N ILE A 919 10.98 -8.89 -15.29
CA ILE A 919 10.18 -7.99 -16.12
C ILE A 919 8.70 -8.33 -15.97
N ILE A 920 8.38 -9.62 -15.96
CA ILE A 920 7.05 -10.15 -15.68
C ILE A 920 7.03 -10.53 -14.18
N PRO A 921 6.21 -9.91 -13.32
CA PRO A 921 6.28 -10.09 -11.86
C PRO A 921 6.18 -11.54 -11.36
N SER A 922 5.45 -12.42 -12.04
CA SER A 922 5.37 -13.85 -11.71
C SER A 922 6.65 -14.64 -12.03
N CYS A 923 7.60 -14.02 -12.76
CA CYS A 923 8.82 -14.62 -13.27
C CYS A 923 8.57 -15.99 -13.95
N PRO A 924 7.61 -16.07 -14.90
CA PRO A 924 7.29 -17.33 -15.55
C PRO A 924 8.45 -17.76 -16.44
N PRO A 925 8.64 -19.07 -16.68
CA PRO A 925 9.57 -19.52 -17.71
C PRO A 925 9.09 -19.04 -19.08
N LEU A 926 10.04 -18.80 -19.99
CA LEU A 926 9.76 -18.33 -21.35
C LEU A 926 9.38 -19.45 -22.32
N VAL A 927 9.43 -20.69 -21.85
CA VAL A 927 9.09 -21.92 -22.58
C VAL A 927 8.30 -22.86 -21.66
N PRO A 928 7.54 -23.82 -22.21
CA PRO A 928 6.82 -24.79 -21.38
C PRO A 928 7.76 -25.63 -20.49
N TYR A 929 7.25 -26.13 -19.37
CA TYR A 929 8.08 -26.86 -18.39
C TYR A 929 8.86 -28.06 -18.97
N PRO A 930 8.29 -28.91 -19.85
CA PRO A 930 9.05 -29.98 -20.50
C PRO A 930 10.30 -29.47 -21.23
N GLU A 931 10.13 -28.41 -22.01
CA GLU A 931 11.19 -27.74 -22.78
C GLU A 931 12.18 -27.06 -21.84
N LEU A 932 11.72 -26.42 -20.77
CA LEU A 932 12.57 -25.80 -19.76
C LEU A 932 13.52 -26.83 -19.14
N PHE A 933 12.99 -27.96 -18.66
CA PHE A 933 13.82 -29.01 -18.05
C PHE A 933 14.79 -29.61 -19.05
N ARG A 934 14.37 -29.83 -20.30
CA ARG A 934 15.22 -30.32 -21.38
C ARG A 934 16.36 -29.36 -21.69
N HIS A 935 16.07 -28.06 -21.86
CA HIS A 935 17.08 -27.03 -22.14
C HIS A 935 18.09 -26.90 -21.00
N VAL A 936 17.61 -26.88 -19.74
CA VAL A 936 18.46 -26.77 -18.55
C VAL A 936 19.36 -27.99 -18.42
N TRP A 937 18.82 -29.20 -18.62
CA TRP A 937 19.60 -30.43 -18.56
C TRP A 937 20.66 -30.50 -19.68
N GLN A 938 20.28 -30.15 -20.91
CA GLN A 938 21.21 -30.09 -22.04
C GLN A 938 22.37 -29.12 -21.78
N ARG A 939 22.11 -27.91 -21.25
CA ARG A 939 23.17 -26.96 -20.84
C ARG A 939 24.14 -27.62 -19.86
N TYR A 940 23.60 -28.27 -18.83
CA TYR A 940 24.39 -28.95 -17.81
C TYR A 940 25.31 -30.04 -18.37
N VAL A 941 24.78 -30.89 -19.26
CA VAL A 941 25.54 -31.99 -19.89
C VAL A 941 26.58 -31.47 -20.87
N LEU A 942 26.31 -30.36 -21.58
CA LEU A 942 27.24 -29.69 -22.49
C LEU A 942 28.39 -28.95 -21.77
N GLY A 943 28.43 -29.01 -20.44
CA GLY A 943 29.55 -28.49 -19.63
C GLY A 943 29.35 -27.07 -19.12
N ASP A 944 28.28 -26.39 -19.52
CA ASP A 944 27.80 -25.18 -18.85
C ASP A 944 27.18 -25.64 -17.53
N ARG A 945 27.94 -25.60 -16.44
CA ARG A 945 27.53 -26.09 -15.11
C ARG A 945 27.44 -24.95 -14.10
N PRO A 946 26.49 -24.99 -13.14
CA PRO A 946 26.46 -24.04 -12.04
C PRO A 946 27.79 -24.04 -11.29
N GLY A 947 28.39 -22.86 -11.16
CA GLY A 947 29.66 -22.69 -10.48
C GLY A 947 29.86 -21.25 -10.06
N TYR A 948 30.76 -21.06 -9.09
CA TYR A 948 31.37 -19.77 -8.84
C TYR A 948 32.40 -19.54 -9.95
N GLY A 949 31.92 -19.16 -11.15
CA GLY A 949 32.77 -18.90 -12.30
C GLY A 949 33.76 -17.75 -12.03
N HIS A 950 34.95 -17.91 -12.63
CA HIS A 950 36.13 -17.04 -12.59
C HIS A 950 35.89 -15.57 -12.94
#